data_AF-A0A091K2L0-F1
#
_entry.id   AF-A0A091K2L0-F1
#
_cell.length_a   1.000
_cell.length_b   1.000
_cell.length_c   1.000
_cell.angle_alpha   90.00
_cell.angle_beta   90.00
_cell.angle_gamma   90.00
#
_symmetry.space_group_name_H-M   'P 1'
#
loop_
_entity.id
_entity.type
_entity.pdbx_description
1 polymer ?
#
loop_
_entity_poly.entity_id
_entity_poly.type
_entity_poly.pdbx_seq_one_letter_code
_entity_poly.pdbx_strand_id
1 'polypeptide(L)'
;QGRLKRISHLFAMMHSVKLQPNLESYAAMLECMGHTSESVKVIWSCLQQMKINGFEMDDLFQKCLFEEDEKENVLKAIRIVHPDYQLPPPPSPQICKSSLLPDFYSKERMVSYPKLDFSVQELQECFQQQLQMELNNTITMESVEATKPLTPQAIKARKVLDTLRSQWHSSIFQALRKSRSNMPKLKTMSGHISLYPYLCLLPDEEYVGIMLQVLNTLSPQGESLTVLARELGSKVYNRYVTQRKLHSGQLEKVQEIYKDYIHLLAKDGKPGEFLPREYWEKLVAEAGFGPSVNLKGCDWPYMLLVRLGMHLLEILVKTVKFPRNILNPRLEPSLIPVLYHIYSFSSTWQVGLIKPHPIFSQLMSEAAETLLTFNSSSIPMLCPPVPWTSPNLGAFILNDTKLMRFVDGAMQHQVLLEQCPPVNLHPVLDALNQLGNCAWKINQPVLDIIISIFNDKGNEKLDIPPPVSEAPKPSVPPGSPSTWTKSQKHEVLLCKKKAAEMHSLRVDALYKLSIANYVRDKIFWFPHNMDFRGRTYPCPPYFNHLGNDVTRAILLFAEGRPLGPKGLDWLKIHLVNLTGLKKKNTLQERLEYANEIMEDILDSADHPLTGRKWWMDTDEPWQTLACCMEIAKASRCPDPAAYISHFPVHQDGSCNGLQHYAALGRDLIGAISVNLMPCSVPQDVYSAVAQQVEELRKKDAEQGVKIAQVLQGYISREGVKQTVMTVVYGVTRYGGRLQMEKRLKEMDEFPE
;
A
#
# COMPACT_ATOMS: atom_id res chain seq x y z
N GLN A 1 -26.86 11.13 26.99
CA GLN A 1 -27.41 11.93 28.14
C GLN A 1 -27.40 13.41 27.75
N GLY A 2 -28.55 13.97 27.36
CA GLY A 2 -28.68 15.37 26.92
C GLY A 2 -28.50 16.39 28.05
N ARG A 3 -27.27 16.90 28.25
CA ARG A 3 -26.94 17.89 29.29
C ARG A 3 -27.03 19.31 28.77
N LEU A 4 -28.24 19.76 28.44
CA LEU A 4 -28.50 21.06 27.79
C LEU A 4 -27.80 22.25 28.48
N LYS A 5 -27.85 22.31 29.83
CA LYS A 5 -27.18 23.37 30.61
C LYS A 5 -25.69 23.53 30.30
N ARG A 6 -24.98 22.44 30.00
CA ARG A 6 -23.56 22.49 29.65
C ARG A 6 -23.34 22.99 28.22
N ILE A 7 -24.19 22.60 27.28
CA ILE A 7 -24.13 23.09 25.89
C ILE A 7 -24.46 24.58 25.86
N SER A 8 -25.50 25.03 26.58
CA SER A 8 -25.81 26.46 26.69
C SER A 8 -24.64 27.27 27.29
N HIS A 9 -23.93 26.70 28.26
CA HIS A 9 -22.72 27.33 28.80
C HIS A 9 -21.60 27.44 27.75
N LEU A 10 -21.39 26.41 26.92
CA LEU A 10 -20.42 26.46 25.81
C LEU A 10 -20.79 27.54 24.78
N PHE A 11 -22.07 27.67 24.43
CA PHE A 11 -22.54 28.74 23.55
C PHE A 11 -22.30 30.13 24.16
N ALA A 12 -22.54 30.30 25.46
CA ALA A 12 -22.22 31.54 26.17
C ALA A 12 -20.71 31.84 26.17
N MET A 13 -19.86 30.82 26.32
CA MET A 13 -18.41 30.95 26.21
C MET A 13 -17.98 31.32 24.79
N MET A 14 -18.55 30.71 23.74
CA MET A 14 -18.25 31.07 22.35
C MET A 14 -18.56 32.54 22.09
N HIS A 15 -19.74 33.00 22.54
CA HIS A 15 -20.13 34.39 22.42
C HIS A 15 -19.18 35.34 23.17
N SER A 16 -18.72 34.96 24.37
CA SER A 16 -17.80 35.81 25.15
C SER A 16 -16.43 35.98 24.49
N VAL A 17 -16.00 35.00 23.68
CA VAL A 17 -14.76 35.08 22.89
C VAL A 17 -14.99 35.51 21.42
N LYS A 18 -16.19 35.97 21.08
CA LYS A 18 -16.60 36.42 19.73
C LYS A 18 -16.50 35.34 18.63
N LEU A 19 -16.68 34.06 19.00
CA LEU A 19 -16.83 32.97 18.06
C LEU A 19 -18.32 32.74 17.75
N GLN A 20 -18.65 32.59 16.47
CA GLN A 20 -20.01 32.31 16.03
C GLN A 20 -20.25 30.79 15.97
N PRO A 21 -21.43 30.30 16.42
CA PRO A 21 -21.81 28.90 16.23
C PRO A 21 -21.88 28.56 14.74
N ASN A 22 -21.27 27.42 14.37
CA ASN A 22 -21.39 26.85 13.03
C ASN A 22 -22.57 25.85 12.98
N LEU A 23 -22.81 25.26 11.81
CA LEU A 23 -23.89 24.30 11.60
C LEU A 23 -23.81 23.08 12.55
N GLU A 24 -22.63 22.52 12.76
CA GLU A 24 -22.43 21.41 13.71
C GLU A 24 -22.75 21.79 15.15
N SER A 25 -22.50 23.04 15.54
CA SER A 25 -22.88 23.56 16.87
C SER A 25 -24.39 23.52 17.04
N TYR A 26 -25.15 23.93 16.02
CA TYR A 26 -26.62 23.87 16.04
C TYR A 26 -27.13 22.43 16.01
N ALA A 27 -26.52 21.55 15.22
CA ALA A 27 -26.86 20.13 15.21
C ALA A 27 -26.73 19.51 16.61
N ALA A 28 -25.60 19.72 17.30
CA ALA A 28 -25.38 19.22 18.66
C ALA A 28 -26.37 19.81 19.69
N MET A 29 -26.76 21.08 19.52
CA MET A 29 -27.76 21.70 20.38
C MET A 29 -29.15 21.09 20.16
N LEU A 30 -29.57 20.92 18.91
CA LEU A 30 -30.86 20.33 18.54
C LEU A 30 -30.96 18.85 18.91
N GLU A 31 -29.87 18.09 18.73
CA GLU A 31 -29.74 16.70 19.19
C GLU A 31 -30.05 16.58 20.69
N CYS A 32 -29.40 17.43 21.50
CA CYS A 32 -29.61 17.47 22.94
C CYS A 32 -31.07 17.82 23.30
N MET A 33 -31.68 18.78 22.59
CA MET A 33 -33.08 19.15 22.77
C MET A 33 -34.05 18.03 22.37
N GLY A 34 -33.72 17.25 21.34
CA GLY A 34 -34.49 16.08 20.90
C GLY A 34 -34.47 14.94 21.93
N HIS A 35 -33.32 14.73 22.58
CA HIS A 35 -33.19 13.79 23.68
C HIS A 35 -33.98 14.22 24.93
N THR A 36 -33.90 15.48 25.34
CA THR A 36 -34.60 15.96 26.55
C THR A 36 -36.06 16.36 26.30
N SER A 37 -36.51 16.40 25.04
CA SER A 37 -37.86 16.81 24.62
C SER A 37 -38.22 18.20 25.17
N GLU A 38 -37.38 19.19 24.87
CA GLU A 38 -37.52 20.58 25.34
C GLU A 38 -38.78 21.28 24.84
N SER A 39 -39.11 22.40 25.47
CA SER A 39 -40.26 23.22 25.07
C SER A 39 -40.10 23.81 23.66
N VAL A 40 -41.22 23.88 22.93
CA VAL A 40 -41.34 24.47 21.58
C VAL A 40 -40.65 25.84 21.48
N LYS A 41 -40.77 26.69 22.52
CA LYS A 41 -40.19 28.04 22.54
C LYS A 41 -38.66 28.03 22.44
N VAL A 42 -38.01 27.09 23.14
CA VAL A 42 -36.54 27.01 23.18
C VAL A 42 -36.00 26.51 21.85
N ILE A 43 -36.63 25.47 21.28
CA ILE A 43 -36.25 24.92 19.98
C ILE A 43 -36.48 25.95 18.88
N TRP A 44 -37.63 26.62 18.87
CA TRP A 44 -37.93 27.67 17.89
C TRP A 44 -36.91 28.81 17.94
N SER A 45 -36.51 29.25 19.13
CA SER A 45 -35.46 30.27 19.30
C SER A 45 -34.12 29.82 18.70
N CYS A 46 -33.74 28.54 18.91
CA CYS A 46 -32.53 27.97 18.32
C CYS A 46 -32.58 27.97 16.78
N LEU A 47 -33.71 27.54 16.19
CA LEU A 47 -33.91 27.53 14.74
C LEU A 47 -33.91 28.95 14.14
N GLN A 48 -34.51 29.94 14.81
CA GLN A 48 -34.44 31.32 14.38
C GLN A 48 -33.01 31.87 14.42
N GLN A 49 -32.25 31.57 15.48
CA GLN A 49 -30.86 32.01 15.57
C GLN A 49 -29.98 31.36 14.49
N MET A 50 -30.22 30.09 14.18
CA MET A 50 -29.56 29.39 13.08
C MET A 50 -29.82 30.08 11.74
N LYS A 51 -31.08 30.45 11.48
CA LYS A 51 -31.47 31.19 10.28
C LYS A 51 -30.86 32.58 10.21
N ILE A 52 -30.81 33.32 11.33
CA ILE A 52 -30.13 34.63 11.43
C ILE A 52 -28.65 34.49 11.09
N ASN A 53 -28.02 33.38 11.46
CA ASN A 53 -26.63 33.08 11.15
C ASN A 53 -26.40 32.56 9.71
N GLY A 54 -27.45 32.53 8.88
CA GLY A 54 -27.38 32.21 7.45
C GLY A 54 -27.44 30.71 7.12
N PHE A 55 -27.90 29.87 8.05
CA PHE A 55 -28.07 28.43 7.83
C PHE A 55 -29.55 28.06 7.73
N GLU A 56 -29.88 27.19 6.77
CA GLU A 56 -31.23 26.64 6.61
C GLU A 56 -31.36 25.29 7.32
N MET A 57 -32.59 24.84 7.59
CA MET A 57 -32.83 23.55 8.27
C MET A 57 -32.30 22.37 7.46
N ASP A 58 -32.43 22.42 6.13
CA ASP A 58 -31.99 21.36 5.23
C ASP A 58 -30.47 21.20 5.21
N ASP A 59 -29.73 22.30 5.50
CA ASP A 59 -28.27 22.26 5.57
C ASP A 59 -27.80 21.27 6.64
N LEU A 60 -28.51 21.15 7.77
CA LEU A 60 -28.18 20.22 8.85
C LEU A 60 -28.08 18.79 8.33
N PHE A 61 -29.04 18.36 7.52
CA PHE A 61 -29.12 16.98 7.04
C PHE A 61 -28.28 16.73 5.78
N GLN A 62 -27.88 17.78 5.06
CA GLN A 62 -27.07 17.67 3.85
C GLN A 62 -25.56 17.84 4.11
N LYS A 63 -25.17 18.60 5.14
CA LYS A 63 -23.77 18.99 5.39
C LYS A 63 -23.19 18.46 6.70
N CYS A 64 -24.02 18.15 7.70
CA CYS A 64 -23.50 17.53 8.94
C CYS A 64 -23.36 16.02 8.79
N LEU A 65 -22.37 15.48 9.49
CA LEU A 65 -22.22 14.05 9.71
C LEU A 65 -22.87 13.69 11.05
N PHE A 66 -23.56 12.56 11.09
CA PHE A 66 -24.27 12.07 12.26
C PHE A 66 -23.73 10.70 12.68
N GLU A 67 -23.64 10.47 13.98
CA GLU A 67 -23.26 9.20 14.58
C GLU A 67 -24.45 8.64 15.38
N GLU A 68 -24.58 7.31 15.49
CA GLU A 68 -25.66 6.65 16.23
C GLU A 68 -27.07 7.15 15.83
N ASP A 69 -27.85 7.67 16.79
CA ASP A 69 -29.21 8.19 16.63
C ASP A 69 -29.26 9.73 16.61
N GLU A 70 -28.12 10.41 16.42
CA GLU A 70 -28.03 11.87 16.44
C GLU A 70 -28.98 12.50 15.39
N LYS A 71 -29.03 11.94 14.18
CA LYS A 71 -29.87 12.44 13.07
C LYS A 71 -31.35 12.41 13.44
N GLU A 72 -31.80 11.30 14.02
CA GLU A 72 -33.17 11.07 14.46
C GLU A 72 -33.56 12.04 15.58
N ASN A 73 -32.65 12.30 16.53
CA ASN A 73 -32.91 13.24 17.62
C ASN A 73 -32.97 14.69 17.13
N VAL A 74 -32.12 15.09 16.19
CA VAL A 74 -32.22 16.41 15.53
C VAL A 74 -33.55 16.54 14.78
N LEU A 75 -33.93 15.52 14.00
CA LEU A 75 -35.22 15.50 13.29
C LEU A 75 -36.40 15.56 14.25
N LYS A 76 -36.34 14.83 15.36
CA LYS A 76 -37.36 14.85 16.42
C LYS A 76 -37.49 16.25 17.03
N ALA A 77 -36.37 16.93 17.31
CA ALA A 77 -36.39 18.30 17.82
C ALA A 77 -37.06 19.27 16.82
N ILE A 78 -36.70 19.19 15.54
CA ILE A 78 -37.30 20.04 14.50
C ILE A 78 -38.80 19.77 14.39
N ARG A 79 -39.24 18.51 14.42
CA ARG A 79 -40.66 18.12 14.34
C ARG A 79 -41.52 18.56 15.52
N ILE A 80 -40.93 18.88 16.68
CA ILE A 80 -41.66 19.50 17.79
C ILE A 80 -42.16 20.91 17.41
N VAL A 81 -41.43 21.63 16.55
CA VAL A 81 -41.79 22.98 16.08
C VAL A 81 -42.48 22.93 14.71
N HIS A 82 -42.04 22.02 13.83
CA HIS A 82 -42.52 21.83 12.47
C HIS A 82 -42.93 20.37 12.23
N PRO A 83 -44.14 19.93 12.64
CA PRO A 83 -44.55 18.52 12.62
C PRO A 83 -44.46 17.85 11.25
N ASP A 84 -44.76 18.60 10.19
CA ASP A 84 -44.79 18.10 8.80
C ASP A 84 -43.40 18.14 8.11
N TYR A 85 -42.32 18.47 8.83
CA TYR A 85 -40.99 18.52 8.25
C TYR A 85 -40.52 17.13 7.80
N GLN A 86 -40.15 17.05 6.53
CA GLN A 86 -39.56 15.87 5.89
C GLN A 86 -38.08 16.14 5.62
N LEU A 87 -37.27 15.08 5.62
CA LEU A 87 -35.86 15.19 5.26
C LEU A 87 -35.76 15.73 3.83
N PRO A 88 -34.80 16.63 3.55
CA PRO A 88 -34.62 17.13 2.19
C PRO A 88 -34.32 15.96 1.26
N PRO A 89 -34.83 15.99 0.01
CA PRO A 89 -34.44 15.00 -0.98
C PRO A 89 -32.91 15.05 -1.18
N PRO A 90 -32.28 13.94 -1.53
CA PRO A 90 -30.86 13.94 -1.85
C PRO A 90 -30.58 14.94 -2.97
N PRO A 91 -29.46 15.69 -2.89
CA PRO A 91 -29.12 16.66 -3.91
C PRO A 91 -29.02 15.97 -5.28
N SER A 92 -29.49 16.65 -6.33
CA SER A 92 -29.38 16.10 -7.68
C SER A 92 -27.91 15.77 -8.01
N PRO A 93 -27.59 14.55 -8.48
CA PRO A 93 -26.22 14.17 -8.78
C PRO A 93 -25.66 15.13 -9.81
N GLN A 94 -24.58 15.82 -9.43
CA GLN A 94 -23.94 16.78 -10.32
C GLN A 94 -22.92 16.05 -11.20
N ILE A 95 -22.92 16.40 -12.49
CA ILE A 95 -22.05 15.80 -13.49
C ILE A 95 -20.78 16.65 -13.65
N CYS A 96 -19.64 15.98 -13.83
CA CYS A 96 -18.37 16.64 -14.13
C CYS A 96 -18.49 17.43 -15.44
N LYS A 97 -18.14 18.72 -15.42
CA LYS A 97 -18.22 19.62 -16.59
C LYS A 97 -16.89 19.73 -17.36
N SER A 98 -15.98 18.78 -17.17
CA SER A 98 -14.69 18.80 -17.86
C SER A 98 -14.86 18.66 -19.37
N SER A 99 -14.23 19.55 -20.12
CA SER A 99 -14.19 19.48 -21.59
C SER A 99 -13.51 18.23 -22.14
N LEU A 100 -12.76 17.50 -21.31
CA LEU A 100 -12.12 16.23 -21.69
C LEU A 100 -13.07 15.03 -21.60
N LEU A 101 -14.18 15.15 -20.85
CA LEU A 101 -15.11 14.06 -20.56
C LEU A 101 -16.58 14.46 -20.84
N PRO A 102 -16.90 15.18 -21.93
CA PRO A 102 -18.24 15.70 -22.17
C PRO A 102 -19.28 14.58 -22.28
N ASP A 103 -18.90 13.47 -22.94
CA ASP A 103 -19.81 12.37 -23.25
C ASP A 103 -19.87 11.33 -22.11
N PHE A 104 -18.81 11.20 -21.31
CA PHE A 104 -18.64 10.07 -20.38
C PHE A 104 -19.74 10.01 -19.32
N TYR A 105 -20.13 11.16 -18.78
CA TYR A 105 -21.18 11.27 -17.75
C TYR A 105 -22.54 11.73 -18.31
N SER A 106 -22.64 12.01 -19.62
CA SER A 106 -23.81 12.67 -20.23
C SER A 106 -25.10 11.84 -20.17
N LYS A 107 -25.05 10.54 -19.86
CA LYS A 107 -26.17 9.58 -19.94
C LYS A 107 -26.90 9.52 -21.30
N GLU A 108 -26.43 10.27 -22.31
CA GLU A 108 -27.02 10.31 -23.66
C GLU A 108 -26.77 9.02 -24.44
N ARG A 109 -25.69 8.29 -24.10
CA ARG A 109 -25.39 6.96 -24.63
C ARG A 109 -25.64 5.91 -23.57
N MET A 110 -26.47 4.92 -23.88
CA MET A 110 -26.54 3.70 -23.07
C MET A 110 -25.22 2.94 -23.21
N VAL A 111 -24.46 2.86 -22.12
CA VAL A 111 -23.20 2.11 -22.04
C VAL A 111 -23.45 0.87 -21.19
N SER A 112 -23.09 -0.30 -21.72
CA SER A 112 -23.05 -1.53 -20.92
C SER A 112 -21.74 -1.58 -20.16
N TYR A 113 -21.77 -1.30 -18.85
CA TYR A 113 -20.59 -1.46 -18.01
C TYR A 113 -20.27 -2.94 -17.76
N PRO A 114 -18.97 -3.31 -17.62
CA PRO A 114 -18.60 -4.68 -17.33
C PRO A 114 -19.06 -5.08 -15.92
N LYS A 115 -19.57 -6.30 -15.81
CA LYS A 115 -19.82 -6.98 -14.54
C LYS A 115 -18.69 -7.96 -14.27
N LEU A 116 -18.50 -8.29 -13.00
CA LEU A 116 -17.61 -9.35 -12.57
C LEU A 116 -18.23 -10.72 -12.85
N ASP A 117 -17.41 -11.72 -13.18
CA ASP A 117 -17.85 -13.12 -13.38
C ASP A 117 -18.30 -13.85 -12.08
N PHE A 118 -18.47 -13.13 -10.96
CA PHE A 118 -18.94 -13.65 -9.68
C PHE A 118 -20.43 -13.39 -9.47
N SER A 119 -21.10 -14.33 -8.81
CA SER A 119 -22.48 -14.19 -8.35
C SER A 119 -22.57 -13.27 -7.13
N VAL A 120 -23.78 -12.76 -6.86
CA VAL A 120 -24.06 -11.98 -5.63
C VAL A 120 -23.67 -12.77 -4.38
N GLN A 121 -23.96 -14.08 -4.33
CA GLN A 121 -23.63 -14.90 -3.17
C GLN A 121 -22.11 -15.01 -2.96
N GLU A 122 -21.35 -15.29 -4.02
CA GLU A 122 -19.88 -15.38 -3.93
C GLU A 122 -19.27 -14.06 -3.45
N LEU A 123 -19.73 -12.91 -3.97
CA LEU A 123 -19.26 -11.60 -3.53
C LEU A 123 -19.65 -11.28 -2.08
N GLN A 124 -20.82 -11.74 -1.63
CA GLN A 124 -21.26 -11.59 -0.25
C GLN A 124 -20.40 -12.40 0.72
N GLU A 125 -20.00 -13.62 0.35
CA GLU A 125 -19.08 -14.46 1.12
C GLU A 125 -17.68 -13.85 1.19
N CYS A 126 -17.16 -13.37 0.04
CA CYS A 126 -15.92 -12.60 -0.05
C CYS A 126 -15.92 -11.39 0.91
N PHE A 127 -17.01 -10.61 0.93
CA PHE A 127 -17.15 -9.47 1.83
C PHE A 127 -17.08 -9.86 3.31
N GLN A 128 -17.74 -10.96 3.72
CA GLN A 128 -17.69 -11.42 5.11
C GLN A 128 -16.28 -11.85 5.51
N GLN A 129 -15.54 -12.52 4.62
CA GLN A 129 -14.14 -12.88 4.87
C GLN A 129 -13.25 -11.63 5.03
N GLN A 130 -13.40 -10.63 4.15
CA GLN A 130 -12.67 -9.37 4.24
C GLN A 130 -13.01 -8.64 5.55
N LEU A 131 -14.29 -8.58 5.92
CA LEU A 131 -14.72 -7.89 7.13
C LEU A 131 -14.10 -8.52 8.38
N GLN A 132 -14.13 -9.85 8.49
CA GLN A 132 -13.50 -10.56 9.61
C GLN A 132 -11.99 -10.31 9.68
N MET A 133 -11.34 -10.24 8.52
CA MET A 133 -9.92 -9.93 8.39
C MET A 133 -9.59 -8.51 8.91
N GLU A 134 -10.40 -7.52 8.57
CA GLU A 134 -10.21 -6.13 9.03
C GLU A 134 -10.56 -5.94 10.51
N LEU A 135 -11.60 -6.62 11.03
CA LEU A 135 -11.97 -6.60 12.45
C LEU A 135 -10.86 -7.12 13.35
N ASN A 136 -10.08 -8.10 12.88
CA ASN A 136 -8.91 -8.62 13.59
C ASN A 136 -7.70 -7.66 13.52
N ASN A 137 -7.70 -6.67 12.62
CA ASN A 137 -6.65 -5.68 12.34
C ASN A 137 -5.29 -6.25 11.88
N THR A 138 -4.92 -7.46 12.31
CA THR A 138 -3.71 -8.16 11.92
C THR A 138 -4.02 -9.55 11.35
N ILE A 139 -3.14 -10.02 10.48
CA ILE A 139 -3.22 -11.34 9.85
C ILE A 139 -1.92 -12.06 10.15
N THR A 140 -2.02 -13.28 10.66
CA THR A 140 -0.87 -14.16 10.86
C THR A 140 -0.93 -15.28 9.82
N MET A 141 0.18 -15.49 9.10
CA MET A 141 0.30 -16.48 8.04
C MET A 141 1.61 -17.25 8.15
N GLU A 142 1.68 -18.43 7.52
CA GLU A 142 2.91 -19.21 7.46
C GLU A 142 3.90 -18.62 6.44
N SER A 143 5.16 -18.60 6.83
CA SER A 143 6.32 -18.31 5.99
C SER A 143 6.49 -19.41 4.94
N VAL A 144 6.86 -19.03 3.72
CA VAL A 144 7.22 -19.99 2.65
C VAL A 144 8.60 -20.63 2.85
N GLU A 145 9.39 -20.13 3.79
CA GLU A 145 10.72 -20.68 4.05
C GLU A 145 10.60 -22.11 4.60
N ALA A 146 11.25 -23.06 3.92
CA ALA A 146 11.08 -24.48 4.18
C ALA A 146 11.28 -24.82 5.67
N THR A 147 10.25 -25.43 6.26
CA THR A 147 10.23 -25.81 7.67
C THR A 147 11.29 -26.89 7.92
N LYS A 148 12.46 -26.48 8.43
CA LYS A 148 13.45 -27.43 8.93
C LYS A 148 12.86 -28.16 10.14
N PRO A 149 13.16 -29.45 10.36
CA PRO A 149 12.74 -30.15 11.58
C PRO A 149 13.15 -29.34 12.81
N LEU A 150 12.20 -29.12 13.73
CA LEU A 150 12.47 -28.34 14.93
C LEU A 150 13.60 -29.00 15.71
N THR A 151 14.73 -28.32 15.80
CA THR A 151 15.85 -28.79 16.60
C THR A 151 15.46 -28.75 18.08
N PRO A 152 16.05 -29.60 18.94
CA PRO A 152 15.83 -29.52 20.40
C PRO A 152 16.10 -28.12 20.96
N GLN A 153 17.05 -27.40 20.36
CA GLN A 153 17.37 -26.01 20.68
C GLN A 153 16.22 -25.06 20.32
N ALA A 154 15.63 -25.18 19.12
CA ALA A 154 14.48 -24.37 18.72
C ALA A 154 13.26 -24.61 19.62
N ILE A 155 12.99 -25.86 19.99
CA ILE A 155 11.91 -26.20 20.94
C ILE A 155 12.15 -25.53 22.30
N LYS A 156 13.38 -25.59 22.81
CA LYS A 156 13.75 -24.94 24.06
C LYS A 156 13.61 -23.41 23.95
N ALA A 157 14.11 -22.81 22.88
CA ALA A 157 14.03 -21.37 22.63
C ALA A 157 12.58 -20.88 22.57
N ARG A 158 11.70 -21.59 21.85
CA ARG A 158 10.26 -21.30 21.78
C ARG A 158 9.59 -21.36 23.16
N LYS A 159 9.82 -22.43 23.93
CA LYS A 159 9.28 -22.54 25.30
C LYS A 159 9.74 -21.39 26.22
N VAL A 160 11.00 -20.99 26.10
CA VAL A 160 11.55 -19.85 26.84
C VAL A 160 10.87 -18.55 26.40
N LEU A 161 10.71 -18.31 25.10
CA LEU A 161 10.01 -17.14 24.58
C LEU A 161 8.55 -17.09 25.02
N ASP A 162 7.82 -18.21 25.00
CA ASP A 162 6.42 -18.26 25.42
C ASP A 162 6.27 -17.90 26.91
N THR A 163 7.20 -18.39 27.73
CA THR A 163 7.27 -18.06 29.15
C THR A 163 7.55 -16.56 29.35
N LEU A 164 8.53 -16.01 28.62
CA LEU A 164 8.89 -14.59 28.68
C LEU A 164 7.75 -13.70 28.20
N ARG A 165 7.11 -14.02 27.07
CA ARG A 165 5.97 -13.29 26.51
C ARG A 165 4.81 -13.22 27.50
N SER A 166 4.52 -14.32 28.18
CA SER A 166 3.48 -14.36 29.23
C SER A 166 3.83 -13.47 30.43
N GLN A 167 5.09 -13.48 30.87
CA GLN A 167 5.57 -12.59 31.94
C GLN A 167 5.55 -11.12 31.53
N TRP A 168 5.97 -10.81 30.30
CA TRP A 168 5.98 -9.47 29.75
C TRP A 168 4.56 -8.93 29.57
N HIS A 169 3.63 -9.75 29.08
CA HIS A 169 2.21 -9.40 29.00
C HIS A 169 1.69 -8.89 30.35
N SER A 170 1.85 -9.69 31.41
CA SER A 170 1.42 -9.32 32.76
C SER A 170 2.12 -8.06 33.29
N SER A 171 3.43 -7.93 33.04
CA SER A 171 4.24 -6.80 33.52
C SER A 171 3.87 -5.49 32.81
N ILE A 172 3.68 -5.53 31.49
CA ILE A 172 3.27 -4.40 30.67
C ILE A 172 1.85 -3.98 31.08
N PHE A 173 0.94 -4.93 31.25
CA PHE A 173 -0.45 -4.68 31.67
C PHE A 173 -0.51 -3.92 33.00
N GLN A 174 0.22 -4.40 34.01
CA GLN A 174 0.30 -3.73 35.32
C GLN A 174 0.93 -2.33 35.23
N ALA A 175 2.01 -2.19 34.45
CA ALA A 175 2.69 -0.92 34.28
C ALA A 175 1.84 0.12 33.55
N LEU A 176 1.09 -0.29 32.51
CA LEU A 176 0.15 0.56 31.79
C LEU A 176 -0.94 1.08 32.73
N ARG A 177 -1.56 0.20 33.53
CA ARG A 177 -2.57 0.60 34.53
C ARG A 177 -2.00 1.57 35.56
N LYS A 178 -0.82 1.27 36.11
CA LYS A 178 -0.15 2.15 37.07
C LYS A 178 0.18 3.51 36.47
N SER A 179 0.68 3.53 35.24
CA SER A 179 0.99 4.75 34.51
C SER A 179 -0.26 5.61 34.32
N ARG A 180 -1.35 5.01 33.83
CA ARG A 180 -2.63 5.69 33.61
C ARG A 180 -3.22 6.26 34.91
N SER A 181 -3.17 5.51 36.01
CA SER A 181 -3.66 5.98 37.32
C SER A 181 -2.85 7.15 37.88
N ASN A 182 -1.56 7.22 37.57
CA ASN A 182 -0.68 8.31 38.00
C ASN A 182 -0.76 9.55 37.11
N MET A 183 -1.41 9.46 35.94
CA MET A 183 -1.55 10.61 35.04
C MET A 183 -2.62 11.59 35.52
N PRO A 184 -2.38 12.90 35.39
CA PRO A 184 -3.39 13.91 35.70
C PRO A 184 -4.58 13.78 34.74
N LYS A 185 -5.77 13.59 35.32
CA LYS A 185 -7.04 13.36 34.60
C LYS A 185 -7.51 14.57 33.78
N LEU A 186 -7.09 15.78 34.12
CA LEU A 186 -7.35 17.02 33.36
C LEU A 186 -6.08 17.88 33.28
N LYS A 187 -6.00 18.71 32.21
CA LYS A 187 -4.92 19.66 31.85
C LYS A 187 -4.04 20.06 33.04
N THR A 188 -2.74 19.79 32.94
CA THR A 188 -1.75 20.56 33.70
C THR A 188 -1.82 22.02 33.25
N MET A 189 -1.62 22.96 34.17
CA MET A 189 -1.55 24.41 33.87
C MET A 189 -0.45 24.78 32.85
N SER A 190 0.39 23.82 32.44
CA SER A 190 1.55 23.98 31.56
C SER A 190 1.27 23.85 30.05
N GLY A 191 0.02 23.78 29.60
CA GLY A 191 -0.30 23.74 28.15
C GLY A 191 0.12 22.45 27.42
N HIS A 192 0.63 21.44 28.15
CA HIS A 192 0.90 20.11 27.58
C HIS A 192 -0.39 19.28 27.44
N ILE A 193 -0.56 18.63 26.29
CA ILE A 193 -1.66 17.69 26.03
C ILE A 193 -1.52 16.50 26.98
N SER A 194 -2.52 16.26 27.83
CA SER A 194 -2.57 15.05 28.67
C SER A 194 -2.83 13.83 27.80
N LEU A 195 -2.04 12.77 27.99
CA LEU A 195 -2.22 11.49 27.29
C LEU A 195 -3.34 10.63 27.91
N TYR A 196 -3.81 10.97 29.12
CA TYR A 196 -4.82 10.21 29.85
C TYR A 196 -6.06 9.84 29.02
N PRO A 197 -6.77 10.78 28.33
CA PRO A 197 -7.95 10.42 27.55
C PRO A 197 -7.64 9.41 26.45
N TYR A 198 -6.47 9.50 25.80
CA TYR A 198 -6.05 8.61 24.71
C TYR A 198 -5.64 7.21 25.19
N LEU A 199 -5.35 7.05 26.49
CA LEU A 199 -5.10 5.76 27.16
C LEU A 199 -6.38 5.13 27.74
N CYS A 200 -7.52 5.80 27.59
CA CYS A 200 -8.84 5.32 28.02
C CYS A 200 -9.73 4.88 26.84
N LEU A 201 -9.23 4.99 25.60
CA LEU A 201 -10.05 4.75 24.40
C LEU A 201 -10.21 3.27 24.06
N LEU A 202 -9.20 2.46 24.37
CA LEU A 202 -9.21 1.02 24.10
C LEU A 202 -9.15 0.22 25.41
N PRO A 203 -9.56 -1.06 25.38
CA PRO A 203 -9.23 -2.01 26.44
C PRO A 203 -7.72 -2.11 26.65
N ASP A 204 -7.28 -2.33 27.89
CA ASP A 204 -5.86 -2.43 28.25
C ASP A 204 -5.13 -3.51 27.41
N GLU A 205 -5.82 -4.61 27.12
CA GLU A 205 -5.29 -5.74 26.33
C GLU A 205 -4.88 -5.34 24.91
N GLU A 206 -5.58 -4.40 24.28
CA GLU A 206 -5.26 -3.93 22.94
C GLU A 206 -3.91 -3.19 22.93
N TYR A 207 -3.67 -2.33 23.93
CA TYR A 207 -2.38 -1.64 24.08
C TYR A 207 -1.24 -2.63 24.34
N VAL A 208 -1.47 -3.65 25.18
CA VAL A 208 -0.48 -4.69 25.48
C VAL A 208 -0.17 -5.51 24.23
N GLY A 209 -1.19 -5.92 23.48
CA GLY A 209 -1.05 -6.64 22.21
C GLY A 209 -0.23 -5.85 21.19
N ILE A 210 -0.54 -4.56 21.00
CA ILE A 210 0.22 -3.66 20.11
C ILE A 210 1.70 -3.58 20.53
N MET A 211 1.98 -3.40 21.82
CA MET A 211 3.33 -3.31 22.37
C MET A 211 4.13 -4.61 22.17
N LEU A 212 3.51 -5.76 22.41
CA LEU A 212 4.14 -7.08 22.20
C LEU A 212 4.34 -7.40 20.72
N GLN A 213 3.41 -7.00 19.85
CA GLN A 213 3.56 -7.16 18.41
C GLN A 213 4.79 -6.42 17.90
N VAL A 214 4.95 -5.15 18.28
CA VAL A 214 6.11 -4.33 17.89
C VAL A 214 7.41 -4.92 18.42
N LEU A 215 7.40 -5.48 19.64
CA LEU A 215 8.57 -6.16 20.19
C LEU A 215 9.00 -7.38 19.36
N ASN A 216 8.04 -8.15 18.85
CA ASN A 216 8.32 -9.35 18.05
C ASN A 216 8.80 -9.02 16.63
N THR A 217 8.41 -7.86 16.08
CA THR A 217 8.78 -7.43 14.71
C THR A 217 10.00 -6.53 14.66
N LEU A 218 10.58 -6.14 15.80
CA LEU A 218 11.70 -5.20 15.86
C LEU A 218 12.98 -5.79 15.25
N SER A 219 13.62 -5.01 14.36
CA SER A 219 14.87 -5.41 13.72
C SER A 219 16.01 -5.60 14.74
N PRO A 220 16.86 -6.64 14.59
CA PRO A 220 18.08 -6.81 15.40
C PRO A 220 19.06 -5.63 15.32
N GLN A 221 19.00 -4.84 14.23
CA GLN A 221 19.84 -3.65 14.07
C GLN A 221 19.31 -2.45 14.86
N GLY A 222 18.08 -2.54 15.35
CA GLY A 222 17.36 -1.45 16.00
C GLY A 222 16.67 -0.54 14.98
N GLU A 223 15.85 0.36 15.52
CA GLU A 223 15.00 1.24 14.73
C GLU A 223 15.01 2.65 15.30
N SER A 224 14.71 3.65 14.47
CA SER A 224 14.67 5.05 14.92
C SER A 224 13.60 5.23 16.00
N LEU A 225 13.99 5.87 17.10
CA LEU A 225 13.10 6.16 18.23
C LEU A 225 11.80 6.83 17.79
N THR A 226 11.89 7.86 16.94
CA THR A 226 10.74 8.63 16.47
C THR A 226 9.86 7.80 15.53
N VAL A 227 10.45 6.96 14.68
CA VAL A 227 9.71 6.08 13.76
C VAL A 227 8.92 5.03 14.54
N LEU A 228 9.57 4.36 15.50
CA LEU A 228 8.96 3.34 16.34
C LEU A 228 7.85 3.91 17.23
N ALA A 229 8.08 5.09 17.81
CA ALA A 229 7.06 5.79 18.59
C ALA A 229 5.86 6.18 17.71
N ARG A 230 6.09 6.73 16.53
CA ARG A 230 5.00 7.05 15.59
C ARG A 230 4.20 5.80 15.23
N GLU A 231 4.87 4.68 14.96
CA GLU A 231 4.21 3.42 14.63
C GLU A 231 3.30 2.93 15.76
N LEU A 232 3.80 2.89 17.01
CA LEU A 232 3.00 2.51 18.18
C LEU A 232 1.76 3.41 18.33
N GLY A 233 1.93 4.73 18.22
CA GLY A 233 0.82 5.68 18.29
C GLY A 233 -0.20 5.47 17.17
N SER A 234 0.26 5.21 15.95
CA SER A 234 -0.60 4.98 14.78
C SER A 234 -1.38 3.67 14.89
N LYS A 235 -0.76 2.59 15.40
CA LYS A 235 -1.46 1.32 15.66
C LYS A 235 -2.60 1.49 16.67
N VAL A 236 -2.40 2.28 17.72
CA VAL A 236 -3.46 2.61 18.69
C VAL A 236 -4.57 3.43 18.02
N TYR A 237 -4.20 4.46 17.26
CA TYR A 237 -5.17 5.29 16.56
C TYR A 237 -6.03 4.48 15.59
N ASN A 238 -5.41 3.63 14.76
CA ASN A 238 -6.14 2.77 13.82
C ASN A 238 -7.12 1.84 14.55
N ARG A 239 -6.70 1.25 15.68
CA ARG A 239 -7.58 0.38 16.48
C ARG A 239 -8.75 1.15 17.10
N TYR A 240 -8.49 2.38 17.55
CA TYR A 240 -9.53 3.29 18.05
C TYR A 240 -10.53 3.66 16.96
N VAL A 241 -10.06 3.97 15.75
CA VAL A 241 -10.93 4.24 14.60
C VAL A 241 -11.84 3.04 14.35
N THR A 242 -11.29 1.82 14.24
CA THR A 242 -12.10 0.60 14.07
C THR A 242 -13.17 0.46 15.15
N GLN A 243 -12.81 0.68 16.42
CA GLN A 243 -13.76 0.59 17.54
C GLN A 243 -14.83 1.70 17.50
N ARG A 244 -14.48 2.91 17.05
CA ARG A 244 -15.45 3.99 16.85
C ARG A 244 -16.42 3.69 15.71
N LYS A 245 -15.95 3.12 14.59
CA LYS A 245 -16.80 2.69 13.48
C LYS A 245 -17.85 1.66 13.91
N LEU A 246 -17.46 0.75 14.81
CA LEU A 246 -18.36 -0.22 15.43
C LEU A 246 -19.40 0.44 16.36
N HIS A 247 -18.97 1.28 17.29
CA HIS A 247 -19.91 1.88 18.26
C HIS A 247 -20.87 2.90 17.63
N SER A 248 -20.42 3.63 16.60
CA SER A 248 -21.22 4.67 15.94
C SER A 248 -22.33 4.13 15.04
N GLY A 249 -22.44 2.82 14.85
CA GLY A 249 -23.38 2.20 13.90
C GLY A 249 -22.96 2.31 12.42
N GLN A 250 -21.78 2.89 12.15
CA GLN A 250 -21.30 3.14 10.79
C GLN A 250 -21.03 1.83 10.05
N LEU A 251 -20.45 0.83 10.73
CA LEU A 251 -20.15 -0.45 10.10
C LEU A 251 -21.42 -1.14 9.63
N GLU A 252 -22.45 -1.21 10.48
CA GLU A 252 -23.74 -1.80 10.16
C GLU A 252 -24.36 -1.13 8.93
N LYS A 253 -24.23 0.21 8.84
CA LYS A 253 -24.68 0.97 7.68
C LYS A 253 -23.90 0.62 6.41
N VAL A 254 -22.58 0.52 6.50
CA VAL A 254 -21.71 0.11 5.39
C VAL A 254 -22.06 -1.31 4.94
N GLN A 255 -22.33 -2.24 5.86
CA GLN A 255 -22.74 -3.61 5.53
C GLN A 255 -24.08 -3.64 4.80
N GLU A 256 -25.07 -2.86 5.24
CA GLU A 256 -26.37 -2.70 4.57
C GLU A 256 -26.17 -2.21 3.12
N ILE A 257 -25.43 -1.11 2.94
CA ILE A 257 -25.16 -0.53 1.61
C ILE A 257 -24.37 -1.50 0.73
N TYR A 258 -23.36 -2.16 1.28
CA TYR A 258 -22.50 -3.06 0.50
C TYR A 258 -23.29 -4.25 -0.05
N LYS A 259 -24.24 -4.78 0.73
CA LYS A 259 -25.13 -5.88 0.32
C LYS A 259 -25.94 -5.52 -0.94
N ASP A 260 -26.38 -4.28 -1.07
CA ASP A 260 -27.08 -3.83 -2.27
C ASP A 260 -26.12 -3.42 -3.40
N TYR A 261 -24.93 -2.89 -3.05
CA TYR A 261 -23.88 -2.48 -3.98
C TYR A 261 -23.37 -3.65 -4.84
N ILE A 262 -23.17 -4.83 -4.25
CA ILE A 262 -22.67 -6.01 -4.99
C ILE A 262 -23.58 -6.44 -6.14
N HIS A 263 -24.88 -6.09 -6.12
CA HIS A 263 -25.76 -6.36 -7.25
C HIS A 263 -25.40 -5.56 -8.51
N LEU A 264 -24.70 -4.43 -8.39
CA LEU A 264 -24.14 -3.74 -9.56
C LEU A 264 -23.02 -4.57 -10.18
N LEU A 265 -22.13 -5.10 -9.34
CA LEU A 265 -20.91 -5.77 -9.78
C LEU A 265 -21.14 -7.21 -10.25
N ALA A 266 -22.06 -7.94 -9.62
CA ALA A 266 -22.26 -9.36 -9.87
C ALA A 266 -22.86 -9.66 -11.25
N LYS A 267 -22.51 -10.81 -11.84
CA LYS A 267 -23.01 -11.28 -13.14
C LYS A 267 -24.53 -11.51 -13.18
N ASP A 268 -25.11 -11.93 -12.06
CA ASP A 268 -26.54 -12.21 -11.87
C ASP A 268 -27.31 -11.01 -11.28
N GLY A 269 -26.61 -9.90 -11.04
CA GLY A 269 -27.22 -8.66 -10.57
C GLY A 269 -27.93 -7.87 -11.68
N LYS A 270 -28.96 -7.10 -11.32
CA LYS A 270 -29.79 -6.34 -12.27
C LYS A 270 -29.25 -4.95 -12.63
N PRO A 271 -28.75 -4.12 -11.68
CA PRO A 271 -28.22 -2.79 -12.02
C PRO A 271 -27.04 -2.88 -12.99
N GLY A 272 -27.02 -2.01 -14.00
CA GLY A 272 -25.94 -1.96 -14.99
C GLY A 272 -25.70 -0.57 -15.61
N GLU A 273 -26.46 0.45 -15.21
CA GLU A 273 -26.44 1.80 -15.80
C GLU A 273 -25.60 2.81 -14.99
N PHE A 274 -25.02 2.38 -13.87
CA PHE A 274 -24.33 3.24 -12.92
C PHE A 274 -22.84 2.91 -12.85
N LEU A 275 -22.03 3.94 -12.66
CA LEU A 275 -20.66 3.73 -12.16
C LEU A 275 -20.70 3.29 -10.69
N PRO A 276 -19.68 2.56 -10.20
CA PRO A 276 -19.62 2.09 -8.81
C PRO A 276 -19.85 3.19 -7.77
N ARG A 277 -19.23 4.36 -7.95
CA ARG A 277 -19.40 5.52 -7.07
C ARG A 277 -20.84 6.04 -7.07
N GLU A 278 -21.43 6.21 -8.25
CA GLU A 278 -22.79 6.76 -8.41
C GLU A 278 -23.83 5.85 -7.77
N TYR A 279 -23.70 4.53 -7.95
CA TYR A 279 -24.60 3.57 -7.35
C TYR A 279 -24.44 3.53 -5.83
N TRP A 280 -23.21 3.61 -5.33
CA TRP A 280 -22.96 3.72 -3.89
C TRP A 280 -23.60 4.98 -3.30
N GLU A 281 -23.39 6.16 -3.89
CA GLU A 281 -24.00 7.41 -3.46
C GLU A 281 -25.53 7.35 -3.48
N LYS A 282 -26.12 6.70 -4.51
CA LYS A 282 -27.56 6.44 -4.59
C LYS A 282 -28.03 5.58 -3.41
N LEU A 283 -27.36 4.47 -3.12
CA LEU A 283 -27.73 3.59 -2.01
C LEU A 283 -27.60 4.30 -0.67
N VAL A 284 -26.55 5.11 -0.46
CA VAL A 284 -26.39 5.95 0.74
C VAL A 284 -27.58 6.90 0.90
N ALA A 285 -28.03 7.53 -0.18
CA ALA A 285 -29.18 8.43 -0.17
C ALA A 285 -30.51 7.70 0.12
N GLU A 286 -30.73 6.53 -0.48
CA GLU A 286 -31.93 5.70 -0.25
C GLU A 286 -31.99 5.15 1.17
N ALA A 287 -30.83 4.82 1.75
CA ALA A 287 -30.75 4.26 3.09
C ALA A 287 -31.13 5.28 4.19
N GLY A 288 -31.14 6.59 3.88
CA GLY A 288 -31.91 7.67 4.52
C GLY A 288 -31.72 7.97 6.01
N PHE A 289 -31.87 6.99 6.89
CA PHE A 289 -31.82 7.07 8.35
C PHE A 289 -30.58 6.37 8.93
N GLY A 290 -30.26 6.71 10.18
CA GLY A 290 -29.11 6.23 10.91
C GLY A 290 -27.84 7.05 10.66
N PRO A 291 -26.67 6.48 11.05
CA PRO A 291 -25.40 7.19 11.02
C PRO A 291 -24.92 7.47 9.60
N SER A 292 -24.13 8.52 9.47
CA SER A 292 -23.40 8.82 8.25
C SER A 292 -22.36 7.76 7.95
N VAL A 293 -22.17 7.45 6.66
CA VAL A 293 -21.11 6.54 6.20
C VAL A 293 -19.72 7.11 6.45
N ASN A 294 -19.59 8.42 6.67
CA ASN A 294 -18.37 9.07 7.11
C ASN A 294 -18.46 9.46 8.58
N LEU A 295 -17.37 9.25 9.33
CA LEU A 295 -17.25 9.74 10.71
C LEU A 295 -16.89 11.22 10.73
N LYS A 296 -17.28 11.92 11.81
CA LYS A 296 -16.82 13.29 12.07
C LYS A 296 -15.29 13.32 12.19
N GLY A 297 -14.65 14.26 11.50
CA GLY A 297 -13.19 14.39 11.45
C GLY A 297 -12.58 14.61 12.83
N CYS A 298 -11.67 13.72 13.25
CA CYS A 298 -10.90 13.87 14.48
C CYS A 298 -9.53 13.18 14.31
N ASP A 299 -8.78 13.64 13.32
CA ASP A 299 -7.43 13.13 13.08
C ASP A 299 -6.52 13.55 14.24
N TRP A 300 -5.79 12.57 14.77
CA TRP A 300 -4.84 12.87 15.83
C TRP A 300 -3.63 13.60 15.24
N PRO A 301 -3.25 14.78 15.78
CA PRO A 301 -2.08 15.48 15.30
C PRO A 301 -0.83 14.60 15.39
N TYR A 302 0.09 14.75 14.43
CA TYR A 302 1.33 13.97 14.38
C TYR A 302 2.10 13.96 15.73
N MET A 303 2.19 15.12 16.39
CA MET A 303 2.85 15.24 17.70
C MET A 303 2.15 14.47 18.82
N LEU A 304 0.84 14.27 18.75
CA LEU A 304 0.10 13.46 19.71
C LEU A 304 0.43 11.97 19.51
N LEU A 305 0.42 11.48 18.25
CA LEU A 305 0.76 10.10 17.92
C LEU A 305 2.18 9.75 18.42
N VAL A 306 3.16 10.60 18.13
CA VAL A 306 4.54 10.40 18.59
C VAL A 306 4.62 10.39 20.12
N ARG A 307 3.96 11.33 20.83
CA ARG A 307 3.98 11.36 22.30
C ARG A 307 3.33 10.15 22.94
N LEU A 308 2.19 9.71 22.41
CA LEU A 308 1.52 8.50 22.87
C LEU A 308 2.42 7.28 22.69
N GLY A 309 3.00 7.11 21.50
CA GLY A 309 3.88 5.98 21.26
C GLY A 309 5.20 6.04 22.02
N MET A 310 5.77 7.23 22.25
CA MET A 310 6.91 7.41 23.15
C MET A 310 6.57 6.94 24.56
N HIS A 311 5.37 7.24 25.05
CA HIS A 311 4.91 6.78 26.35
C HIS A 311 4.80 5.24 26.44
N LEU A 312 4.21 4.60 25.42
CA LEU A 312 4.12 3.14 25.33
C LEU A 312 5.50 2.48 25.23
N LEU A 313 6.40 3.09 24.45
CA LEU A 313 7.77 2.63 24.29
C LEU A 313 8.57 2.73 25.59
N GLU A 314 8.38 3.80 26.37
CA GLU A 314 8.97 3.90 27.71
C GLU A 314 8.49 2.79 28.65
N ILE A 315 7.21 2.43 28.58
CA ILE A 315 6.67 1.29 29.34
C ILE A 315 7.39 0.02 28.90
N LEU A 316 7.50 -0.24 27.59
CA LEU A 316 8.22 -1.40 27.05
C LEU A 316 9.66 -1.47 27.56
N VAL A 317 10.44 -0.39 27.40
CA VAL A 317 11.85 -0.34 27.81
C VAL A 317 12.02 -0.57 29.32
N LYS A 318 11.12 -0.04 30.15
CA LYS A 318 11.20 -0.16 31.62
C LYS A 318 10.76 -1.53 32.14
N THR A 319 9.82 -2.19 31.47
CA THR A 319 9.13 -3.40 31.98
C THR A 319 9.66 -4.70 31.39
N VAL A 320 9.99 -4.70 30.10
CA VAL A 320 10.37 -5.92 29.38
C VAL A 320 11.83 -6.25 29.71
N LYS A 321 12.01 -7.25 30.58
CA LYS A 321 13.33 -7.71 31.06
C LYS A 321 13.42 -9.23 30.97
N PHE A 322 14.63 -9.76 30.88
CA PHE A 322 14.89 -11.20 31.02
C PHE A 322 16.14 -11.47 31.88
N PRO A 323 16.28 -12.69 32.44
CA PRO A 323 17.47 -13.07 33.20
C PRO A 323 18.73 -13.13 32.33
N ARG A 324 19.81 -12.47 32.75
CA ARG A 324 21.09 -12.45 32.03
C ARG A 324 21.64 -13.85 31.73
N ASN A 325 21.34 -14.82 32.60
CA ASN A 325 21.82 -16.19 32.52
C ASN A 325 20.97 -17.12 31.64
N ILE A 326 20.00 -16.58 30.88
CA ILE A 326 19.03 -17.37 30.10
C ILE A 326 19.66 -18.29 29.05
N LEU A 327 20.72 -17.82 28.36
CA LEU A 327 21.50 -18.62 27.41
C LEU A 327 22.79 -19.19 28.03
N ASN A 328 23.25 -18.63 29.16
CA ASN A 328 24.47 -19.07 29.83
C ASN A 328 24.22 -19.24 31.34
N PRO A 329 23.96 -20.48 31.81
CA PRO A 329 23.65 -20.76 33.22
C PRO A 329 24.78 -20.42 34.21
N ARG A 330 26.00 -20.16 33.73
CA ARG A 330 27.17 -19.82 34.58
C ARG A 330 27.15 -18.36 35.05
N LEU A 331 26.32 -17.51 34.45
CA LEU A 331 26.18 -16.12 34.85
C LEU A 331 25.21 -16.01 36.02
N GLU A 332 25.41 -14.99 36.87
CA GLU A 332 24.46 -14.69 37.93
C GLU A 332 23.09 -14.27 37.37
N PRO A 333 21.98 -14.72 38.00
CA PRO A 333 20.63 -14.34 37.59
C PRO A 333 20.37 -12.87 37.98
N SER A 334 20.57 -11.96 37.03
CA SER A 334 20.13 -10.56 37.13
C SER A 334 19.22 -10.20 35.96
N LEU A 335 18.18 -9.40 36.23
CA LEU A 335 17.25 -8.97 35.19
C LEU A 335 17.85 -7.82 34.39
N ILE A 336 17.96 -8.01 33.07
CA ILE A 336 18.42 -6.98 32.14
C ILE A 336 17.30 -6.58 31.18
N PRO A 337 17.23 -5.31 30.73
CA PRO A 337 16.24 -4.86 29.75
C PRO A 337 16.37 -5.57 28.41
N VAL A 338 15.23 -5.88 27.78
CA VAL A 338 15.20 -6.35 26.38
C VAL A 338 15.56 -5.22 25.42
N LEU A 339 15.07 -4.02 25.68
CA LEU A 339 15.28 -2.87 24.80
C LEU A 339 16.19 -1.87 25.48
N TYR A 340 17.08 -1.27 24.72
CA TYR A 340 17.94 -0.19 25.19
C TYR A 340 18.01 0.93 24.15
N HIS A 341 18.13 2.15 24.67
CA HIS A 341 18.31 3.35 23.85
C HIS A 341 19.80 3.52 23.57
N ILE A 342 20.14 3.64 22.29
CA ILE A 342 21.48 4.01 21.84
C ILE A 342 21.42 5.27 21.00
N TYR A 343 22.51 6.01 21.01
CA TYR A 343 22.72 7.09 20.07
C TYR A 343 23.70 6.64 19.00
N SER A 344 23.32 6.83 17.74
CA SER A 344 24.18 6.60 16.59
C SER A 344 24.36 7.91 15.83
N PHE A 345 25.52 8.10 15.22
CA PHE A 345 25.74 9.24 14.32
C PHE A 345 25.41 8.82 12.89
N SER A 346 24.39 9.46 12.31
CA SER A 346 24.13 9.38 10.87
C SER A 346 24.68 10.65 10.23
N SER A 347 25.83 10.53 9.57
CA SER A 347 26.65 11.67 9.10
C SER A 347 27.05 12.61 10.25
N THR A 348 26.48 13.81 10.33
CA THR A 348 26.75 14.83 11.36
C THR A 348 25.72 14.85 12.49
N TRP A 349 24.59 14.15 12.35
CA TRP A 349 23.48 14.24 13.30
C TRP A 349 23.41 13.01 14.20
N GLN A 350 23.23 13.26 15.50
CA GLN A 350 22.98 12.21 16.48
C GLN A 350 21.51 11.78 16.39
N VAL A 351 21.28 10.48 16.14
CA VAL A 351 19.96 9.87 16.04
C VAL A 351 19.80 8.86 17.17
N GLY A 352 18.69 8.97 17.90
CA GLY A 352 18.30 7.98 18.92
C GLY A 352 17.70 6.74 18.27
N LEU A 353 18.21 5.56 18.63
CA LEU A 353 17.74 4.26 18.16
C LEU A 353 17.32 3.39 19.35
N ILE A 354 16.24 2.64 19.20
CA ILE A 354 15.89 1.56 20.12
C ILE A 354 16.39 0.26 19.53
N LYS A 355 17.20 -0.46 20.31
CA LYS A 355 17.80 -1.72 19.87
C LYS A 355 17.44 -2.87 20.82
N PRO A 356 17.10 -4.06 20.29
CA PRO A 356 16.93 -5.25 21.11
C PRO A 356 18.28 -5.78 21.61
N HIS A 357 18.30 -6.33 22.83
CA HIS A 357 19.47 -6.97 23.41
C HIS A 357 19.94 -8.13 22.54
N PRO A 358 21.26 -8.32 22.31
CA PRO A 358 21.77 -9.40 21.47
C PRO A 358 21.28 -10.80 21.86
N ILE A 359 21.17 -11.06 23.18
CA ILE A 359 20.58 -12.31 23.71
C ILE A 359 19.14 -12.53 23.23
N PHE A 360 18.32 -11.48 23.21
CA PHE A 360 16.95 -11.57 22.71
C PHE A 360 16.93 -11.80 21.20
N SER A 361 17.77 -11.10 20.44
CA SER A 361 17.90 -11.30 18.98
C SER A 361 18.35 -12.73 18.65
N GLN A 362 19.30 -13.27 19.42
CA GLN A 362 19.74 -14.65 19.30
C GLN A 362 18.61 -15.63 19.64
N LEU A 363 17.88 -15.39 20.72
CA LEU A 363 16.76 -16.25 21.12
C LEU A 363 15.64 -16.27 20.06
N MET A 364 15.28 -15.12 19.50
CA MET A 364 14.32 -15.03 18.38
C MET A 364 14.82 -15.78 17.15
N SER A 365 16.11 -15.65 16.81
CA SER A 365 16.71 -16.39 15.71
C SER A 365 16.74 -17.90 15.94
N GLU A 366 17.04 -18.36 17.16
CA GLU A 366 17.07 -19.79 17.52
C GLU A 366 15.67 -20.41 17.56
N ALA A 367 14.66 -19.63 17.94
CA ALA A 367 13.27 -20.06 17.93
C ALA A 367 12.76 -20.35 16.51
N ALA A 368 13.33 -19.67 15.50
CA ALA A 368 13.03 -19.87 14.09
C ALA A 368 11.51 -19.97 13.86
N GLU A 369 10.77 -18.98 14.36
CA GLU A 369 9.31 -18.94 14.22
C GLU A 369 8.95 -18.76 12.75
N THR A 370 8.00 -19.56 12.29
CA THR A 370 7.59 -19.64 10.89
C THR A 370 6.36 -18.78 10.60
N LEU A 371 5.82 -18.11 11.60
CA LEU A 371 4.63 -17.28 11.46
C LEU A 371 5.03 -15.83 11.21
N LEU A 372 4.41 -15.22 10.22
CA LEU A 372 4.57 -13.81 9.87
C LEU A 372 3.27 -13.08 10.15
N THR A 373 3.34 -11.93 10.81
CA THR A 373 2.16 -11.12 11.16
C THR A 373 2.19 -9.77 10.45
N PHE A 374 1.14 -9.47 9.69
CA PHE A 374 0.97 -8.22 8.96
C PHE A 374 -0.25 -7.45 9.45
N ASN A 375 -0.32 -6.15 9.15
CA ASN A 375 -1.59 -5.42 9.27
C ASN A 375 -2.53 -5.86 8.14
N SER A 376 -3.83 -5.95 8.43
CA SER A 376 -4.87 -6.32 7.46
C SER A 376 -4.87 -5.44 6.21
N SER A 377 -4.64 -4.12 6.35
CA SER A 377 -4.55 -3.16 5.24
C SER A 377 -3.29 -3.32 4.38
N SER A 378 -2.32 -4.13 4.81
CA SER A 378 -1.08 -4.40 4.05
C SER A 378 -1.21 -5.62 3.12
N ILE A 379 -2.32 -6.35 3.20
CA ILE A 379 -2.63 -7.53 2.40
C ILE A 379 -3.71 -7.16 1.36
N PRO A 380 -3.76 -7.79 0.17
CA PRO A 380 -4.82 -7.57 -0.80
C PRO A 380 -6.21 -7.84 -0.22
N MET A 381 -7.22 -7.13 -0.70
CA MET A 381 -8.61 -7.32 -0.24
C MET A 381 -9.19 -8.62 -0.79
N LEU A 382 -10.02 -9.29 0.01
CA LEU A 382 -10.73 -10.51 -0.40
C LEU A 382 -12.12 -10.24 -0.97
N CYS A 383 -12.50 -8.98 -1.14
CA CYS A 383 -13.72 -8.53 -1.82
C CYS A 383 -13.43 -7.28 -2.68
N PRO A 384 -14.33 -6.93 -3.61
CA PRO A 384 -14.27 -5.64 -4.29
C PRO A 384 -14.18 -4.48 -3.28
N PRO A 385 -13.27 -3.50 -3.48
CA PRO A 385 -13.11 -2.38 -2.55
C PRO A 385 -14.39 -1.53 -2.39
N VAL A 386 -14.49 -0.82 -1.26
CA VAL A 386 -15.48 0.26 -1.11
C VAL A 386 -15.11 1.36 -2.12
N PRO A 387 -16.04 1.81 -2.98
CA PRO A 387 -15.73 2.81 -3.98
C PRO A 387 -15.36 4.13 -3.31
N TRP A 388 -14.32 4.78 -3.84
CA TRP A 388 -13.99 6.17 -3.58
C TRP A 388 -15.18 7.07 -3.97
N THR A 389 -15.74 7.75 -2.97
CA THR A 389 -16.80 8.77 -3.13
C THR A 389 -16.33 10.15 -2.68
N SER A 390 -15.26 10.21 -1.89
CA SER A 390 -14.65 11.45 -1.42
C SER A 390 -13.18 11.23 -1.08
N PRO A 391 -12.38 12.28 -0.82
CA PRO A 391 -11.01 12.13 -0.35
C PRO A 391 -10.83 11.30 0.94
N ASN A 392 -11.91 11.14 1.71
CA ASN A 392 -11.93 10.52 3.04
C ASN A 392 -12.67 9.17 3.07
N LEU A 393 -13.26 8.72 1.96
CA LEU A 393 -14.05 7.49 1.90
C LEU A 393 -13.77 6.71 0.62
N GLY A 394 -13.24 5.50 0.79
CA GLY A 394 -12.97 4.53 -0.26
C GLY A 394 -11.89 3.52 0.16
N ALA A 395 -11.60 2.57 -0.72
CA ALA A 395 -10.66 1.46 -0.52
C ALA A 395 -11.14 0.38 0.48
N PHE A 396 -10.57 0.33 1.69
CA PHE A 396 -10.89 -0.71 2.67
C PHE A 396 -12.25 -0.48 3.35
N ILE A 397 -12.81 -1.51 4.00
CA ILE A 397 -14.12 -1.42 4.65
C ILE A 397 -14.02 -0.62 5.96
N LEU A 398 -13.03 -0.97 6.80
CA LEU A 398 -12.84 -0.41 8.14
C LEU A 398 -11.57 0.43 8.25
N ASN A 399 -10.51 0.08 7.53
CA ASN A 399 -9.26 0.84 7.61
C ASN A 399 -9.34 2.16 6.83
N ASP A 400 -9.08 3.27 7.51
CA ASP A 400 -9.04 4.57 6.84
C ASP A 400 -7.88 4.63 5.84
N THR A 401 -8.21 5.04 4.62
CA THR A 401 -7.24 5.18 3.53
C THR A 401 -7.25 6.61 3.04
N LYS A 402 -6.06 7.18 2.90
CA LYS A 402 -5.91 8.49 2.29
C LYS A 402 -5.97 8.35 0.77
N LEU A 403 -6.81 9.17 0.12
CA LEU A 403 -6.86 9.26 -1.34
C LEU A 403 -5.48 9.60 -1.91
N MET A 404 -4.80 10.57 -1.30
CA MET A 404 -3.47 11.02 -1.69
C MET A 404 -2.42 10.64 -0.65
N ARG A 405 -1.33 10.01 -1.09
CA ARG A 405 -0.14 9.73 -0.29
C ARG A 405 0.64 11.01 -0.08
N PHE A 406 0.86 11.38 1.18
CA PHE A 406 1.72 12.49 1.57
C PHE A 406 2.54 12.14 2.80
N VAL A 407 3.68 12.81 2.95
CA VAL A 407 4.53 12.69 4.14
C VAL A 407 3.83 13.34 5.33
N ASP A 408 3.91 12.71 6.50
CA ASP A 408 3.27 13.20 7.71
C ASP A 408 3.60 14.68 7.97
N GLY A 409 2.55 15.48 8.22
CA GLY A 409 2.64 16.94 8.39
C GLY A 409 2.33 17.76 7.13
N ALA A 410 2.31 17.16 5.93
CA ALA A 410 1.95 17.83 4.68
C ALA A 410 0.44 17.82 4.40
N MET A 411 -0.37 18.33 5.34
CA MET A 411 -1.85 18.32 5.27
C MET A 411 -2.43 19.26 4.21
N GLN A 412 -1.62 20.13 3.61
CA GLN A 412 -2.08 21.12 2.64
C GLN A 412 -2.81 20.49 1.45
N HIS A 413 -2.32 19.34 0.96
CA HIS A 413 -2.96 18.64 -0.15
C HIS A 413 -4.34 18.09 0.24
N GLN A 414 -4.47 17.54 1.45
CA GLN A 414 -5.74 17.05 1.96
C GLN A 414 -6.78 18.18 2.04
N VAL A 415 -6.37 19.33 2.58
CA VAL A 415 -7.22 20.52 2.68
C VAL A 415 -7.66 21.00 1.29
N LEU A 416 -6.76 20.99 0.30
CA LEU A 416 -7.09 21.38 -1.07
C LEU A 416 -8.06 20.40 -1.74
N LEU A 417 -7.94 19.10 -1.48
CA LEU A 417 -8.88 18.09 -1.97
C LEU A 417 -10.28 18.30 -1.36
N GLU A 418 -10.36 18.62 -0.07
CA GLU A 418 -11.62 18.88 0.64
C GLU A 418 -12.28 20.20 0.22
N GLN A 419 -11.49 21.21 -0.16
CA GLN A 419 -11.99 22.49 -0.67
C GLN A 419 -12.43 22.42 -2.14
N CYS A 420 -11.98 21.40 -2.88
CA CYS A 420 -12.32 21.24 -4.29
C CYS A 420 -13.80 20.86 -4.44
N PRO A 421 -14.54 21.45 -5.41
CA PRO A 421 -15.89 20.99 -5.74
C PRO A 421 -15.89 19.47 -6.02
N PRO A 422 -16.74 18.66 -5.35
CA PRO A 422 -16.70 17.21 -5.47
C PRO A 422 -16.75 16.70 -6.92
N VAL A 423 -17.55 17.35 -7.76
CA VAL A 423 -17.72 17.07 -9.19
C VAL A 423 -16.42 17.07 -10.00
N ASN A 424 -15.42 17.83 -9.56
CA ASN A 424 -14.13 17.91 -10.24
C ASN A 424 -13.24 16.70 -9.90
N LEU A 425 -13.52 16.02 -8.78
CA LEU A 425 -12.79 14.83 -8.35
C LEU A 425 -13.40 13.54 -8.92
N HIS A 426 -14.67 13.54 -9.35
CA HIS A 426 -15.36 12.33 -9.85
C HIS A 426 -14.52 11.52 -10.86
N PRO A 427 -13.88 12.11 -11.89
CA PRO A 427 -13.06 11.33 -12.83
C PRO A 427 -11.89 10.59 -12.18
N VAL A 428 -11.27 11.22 -11.18
CA VAL A 428 -10.14 10.63 -10.44
C VAL A 428 -10.62 9.51 -9.53
N LEU A 429 -11.73 9.72 -8.82
CA LEU A 429 -12.33 8.72 -7.95
C LEU A 429 -12.80 7.50 -8.77
N ASP A 430 -13.49 7.73 -9.88
CA ASP A 430 -14.00 6.68 -10.76
C ASP A 430 -12.86 5.88 -11.41
N ALA A 431 -11.76 6.52 -11.79
CA ALA A 431 -10.56 5.83 -12.28
C ALA A 431 -9.91 4.93 -11.22
N LEU A 432 -9.78 5.41 -9.97
CA LEU A 432 -9.27 4.60 -8.87
C LEU A 432 -10.20 3.42 -8.54
N ASN A 433 -11.51 3.63 -8.63
CA ASN A 433 -12.52 2.58 -8.44
C ASN A 433 -12.41 1.49 -9.51
N GLN A 434 -12.21 1.88 -10.77
CA GLN A 434 -12.01 0.94 -11.86
C GLN A 434 -10.74 0.09 -11.66
N LEU A 435 -9.62 0.73 -11.29
CA LEU A 435 -8.38 0.03 -10.97
C LEU A 435 -8.54 -0.91 -9.77
N GLY A 436 -9.29 -0.48 -8.76
CA GLY A 436 -9.58 -1.23 -7.54
C GLY A 436 -10.47 -2.46 -7.75
N ASN A 437 -11.43 -2.38 -8.68
CA ASN A 437 -12.38 -3.45 -8.96
C ASN A 437 -11.82 -4.59 -9.83
N CYS A 438 -10.60 -4.44 -10.36
CA CYS A 438 -9.92 -5.52 -11.08
C CYS A 438 -9.61 -6.69 -10.13
N ALA A 439 -10.22 -7.86 -10.39
CA ALA A 439 -10.01 -9.08 -9.63
C ALA A 439 -8.76 -9.84 -10.09
N TRP A 440 -7.98 -10.33 -9.15
CA TRP A 440 -6.70 -11.03 -9.37
C TRP A 440 -6.70 -12.43 -8.75
N LYS A 441 -5.86 -13.30 -9.32
CA LYS A 441 -5.55 -14.63 -8.78
C LYS A 441 -4.07 -14.95 -8.93
N ILE A 442 -3.59 -15.97 -8.21
CA ILE A 442 -2.20 -16.43 -8.27
C ILE A 442 -1.99 -17.39 -9.45
N ASN A 443 -0.90 -17.20 -10.19
CA ASN A 443 -0.34 -18.19 -11.11
C ASN A 443 0.41 -19.27 -10.31
N GLN A 444 -0.33 -20.26 -9.83
CA GLN A 444 0.20 -21.25 -8.89
C GLN A 444 1.42 -22.01 -9.41
N PRO A 445 1.46 -22.52 -10.67
CA PRO A 445 2.64 -23.21 -11.20
C PRO A 445 3.92 -22.37 -11.16
N VAL A 446 3.82 -21.07 -11.47
CA VAL A 446 4.97 -20.16 -11.44
C VAL A 446 5.39 -19.87 -10.00
N LEU A 447 4.41 -19.66 -9.10
CA LEU A 447 4.70 -19.49 -7.67
C LEU A 447 5.43 -20.71 -7.08
N ASP A 448 5.06 -21.92 -7.45
CA ASP A 448 5.69 -23.15 -6.95
C ASP A 448 7.15 -23.26 -7.38
N ILE A 449 7.44 -22.92 -8.63
CA ILE A 449 8.82 -22.89 -9.14
C ILE A 449 9.65 -21.83 -8.39
N ILE A 450 9.10 -20.63 -8.20
CA ILE A 450 9.78 -19.56 -7.46
C ILE A 450 10.07 -19.97 -6.02
N ILE A 451 9.07 -20.52 -5.31
CA ILE A 451 9.23 -20.99 -3.92
C ILE A 451 10.25 -22.13 -3.86
N SER A 452 10.26 -23.05 -4.84
CA SER A 452 11.24 -24.13 -4.93
C SER A 452 12.68 -23.58 -5.04
N ILE A 453 12.93 -22.63 -5.94
CA ILE A 453 14.26 -22.00 -6.08
C ILE A 453 14.60 -21.18 -4.83
N PHE A 454 13.63 -20.45 -4.26
CA PHE A 454 13.81 -19.69 -3.04
C PHE A 454 14.27 -20.59 -1.88
N ASN A 455 13.64 -21.76 -1.69
CA ASN A 455 13.95 -22.69 -0.60
C ASN A 455 15.23 -23.51 -0.79
N ASP A 456 15.76 -23.59 -2.01
CA ASP A 456 17.07 -24.19 -2.26
C ASP A 456 18.19 -23.18 -1.96
N LYS A 457 18.79 -22.56 -2.99
CA LYS A 457 19.89 -21.58 -2.83
C LYS A 457 19.55 -20.18 -3.35
N GLY A 458 18.31 -19.96 -3.80
CA GLY A 458 17.99 -18.78 -4.60
C GLY A 458 18.74 -18.76 -5.94
N ASN A 459 18.54 -17.69 -6.70
CA ASN A 459 19.23 -17.44 -7.95
C ASN A 459 19.24 -15.94 -8.23
N GLU A 460 20.40 -15.28 -8.04
CA GLU A 460 20.53 -13.82 -8.24
C GLU A 460 20.20 -13.40 -9.68
N LYS A 461 20.47 -14.24 -10.70
CA LYS A 461 20.14 -13.93 -12.10
C LYS A 461 18.63 -13.88 -12.36
N LEU A 462 17.86 -14.63 -11.60
CA LEU A 462 16.40 -14.68 -11.70
C LEU A 462 15.72 -13.81 -10.64
N ASP A 463 16.44 -12.86 -10.02
CA ASP A 463 15.93 -12.01 -8.95
C ASP A 463 15.31 -12.78 -7.76
N ILE A 464 15.78 -14.01 -7.51
CA ILE A 464 15.42 -14.79 -6.31
C ILE A 464 16.58 -14.68 -5.31
N PRO A 465 16.44 -13.91 -4.22
CA PRO A 465 17.55 -13.63 -3.33
C PRO A 465 18.08 -14.91 -2.65
N PRO A 466 19.40 -15.18 -2.69
CA PRO A 466 19.99 -16.29 -1.94
C PRO A 466 19.86 -16.12 -0.43
N PRO A 467 19.88 -17.21 0.35
CA PRO A 467 19.96 -17.13 1.80
C PRO A 467 21.33 -16.59 2.25
N VAL A 468 21.39 -16.04 3.48
CA VAL A 468 22.62 -15.46 4.06
C VAL A 468 23.76 -16.50 4.19
N SER A 469 23.46 -17.80 4.16
CA SER A 469 24.46 -18.86 4.12
C SER A 469 25.35 -18.83 2.88
N GLU A 470 24.85 -18.28 1.76
CA GLU A 470 25.57 -18.11 0.50
C GLU A 470 26.34 -16.78 0.43
N ALA A 471 26.26 -15.94 1.48
CA ALA A 471 26.95 -14.65 1.49
C ALA A 471 28.48 -14.82 1.48
N PRO A 472 29.23 -13.92 0.80
CA PRO A 472 30.68 -14.03 0.71
C PRO A 472 31.31 -13.92 2.10
N LYS A 473 32.21 -14.86 2.40
CA LYS A 473 32.98 -14.88 3.64
C LYS A 473 34.34 -14.24 3.39
N PRO A 474 34.85 -13.41 4.33
CA PRO A 474 36.18 -12.85 4.20
C PRO A 474 37.22 -13.98 4.22
N SER A 475 38.28 -13.81 3.43
CA SER A 475 39.42 -14.74 3.37
C SER A 475 40.24 -14.80 4.68
N VAL A 476 40.06 -13.81 5.56
CA VAL A 476 40.81 -13.65 6.80
C VAL A 476 40.22 -14.50 7.94
N PRO A 477 41.03 -15.26 8.72
CA PRO A 477 40.54 -16.01 9.88
C PRO A 477 40.04 -15.08 11.00
N PRO A 478 39.12 -15.54 11.86
CA PRO A 478 38.60 -14.77 12.99
C PRO A 478 39.71 -14.49 14.02
N GLY A 479 40.37 -13.34 13.88
CA GLY A 479 41.44 -12.82 14.76
C GLY A 479 41.19 -11.36 15.17
N SER A 480 42.07 -10.78 16.01
CA SER A 480 41.86 -9.43 16.54
C SER A 480 41.91 -8.35 15.43
N PRO A 481 40.96 -7.39 15.39
CA PRO A 481 40.90 -6.34 14.36
C PRO A 481 42.12 -5.39 14.30
N SER A 482 42.98 -5.44 15.32
CA SER A 482 44.17 -4.59 15.45
C SER A 482 45.31 -5.00 14.51
N THR A 483 45.33 -6.24 14.01
CA THR A 483 46.37 -6.76 13.10
C THR A 483 45.97 -6.72 11.63
N TRP A 484 44.73 -6.33 11.31
CA TRP A 484 44.24 -6.32 9.93
C TRP A 484 44.80 -5.15 9.12
N THR A 485 45.27 -5.45 7.91
CA THR A 485 45.65 -4.44 6.91
C THR A 485 44.43 -3.64 6.44
N LYS A 486 44.65 -2.47 5.81
CA LYS A 486 43.56 -1.65 5.23
C LYS A 486 42.72 -2.43 4.21
N SER A 487 43.37 -3.25 3.37
CA SER A 487 42.69 -4.09 2.37
C SER A 487 41.79 -5.13 3.02
N GLN A 488 42.28 -5.84 4.03
CA GLN A 488 41.50 -6.83 4.79
C GLN A 488 40.31 -6.20 5.53
N LYS A 489 40.50 -5.00 6.12
CA LYS A 489 39.40 -4.25 6.74
C LYS A 489 38.34 -3.86 5.71
N HIS A 490 38.75 -3.48 4.51
CA HIS A 490 37.85 -3.14 3.41
C HIS A 490 37.09 -4.38 2.90
N GLU A 491 37.77 -5.51 2.71
CA GLU A 491 37.14 -6.79 2.33
C GLU A 491 36.07 -7.22 3.35
N VAL A 492 36.39 -7.22 4.65
CA VAL A 492 35.43 -7.56 5.70
C VAL A 492 34.23 -6.60 5.68
N LEU A 493 34.45 -5.31 5.42
CA LEU A 493 33.37 -4.32 5.30
C LEU A 493 32.47 -4.63 4.08
N LEU A 494 33.06 -4.96 2.93
CA LEU A 494 32.33 -5.34 1.72
C LEU A 494 31.52 -6.63 1.93
N CYS A 495 32.10 -7.67 2.53
CA CYS A 495 31.38 -8.91 2.86
C CYS A 495 30.19 -8.64 3.80
N LYS A 496 30.39 -7.82 4.84
CA LYS A 496 29.29 -7.43 5.75
C LYS A 496 28.20 -6.63 5.05
N LYS A 497 28.58 -5.71 4.15
CA LYS A 497 27.64 -4.93 3.35
C LYS A 497 26.80 -5.85 2.45
N LYS A 498 27.43 -6.74 1.69
CA LYS A 498 26.74 -7.69 0.80
C LYS A 498 25.83 -8.63 1.58
N ALA A 499 26.29 -9.17 2.73
CA ALA A 499 25.45 -9.99 3.60
C ALA A 499 24.20 -9.25 4.11
N ALA A 500 24.33 -7.96 4.48
CA ALA A 500 23.20 -7.15 4.89
C ALA A 500 22.22 -6.88 3.73
N GLU A 501 22.73 -6.55 2.54
CA GLU A 501 21.92 -6.35 1.33
C GLU A 501 21.17 -7.63 0.93
N MET A 502 21.85 -8.79 0.94
CA MET A 502 21.24 -10.10 0.69
C MET A 502 20.14 -10.40 1.70
N HIS A 503 20.37 -10.14 2.99
CA HIS A 503 19.36 -10.33 4.02
C HIS A 503 18.13 -9.44 3.78
N SER A 504 18.32 -8.15 3.47
CA SER A 504 17.22 -7.24 3.18
C SER A 504 16.38 -7.70 1.97
N LEU A 505 17.04 -8.07 0.87
CA LEU A 505 16.35 -8.60 -0.32
C LEU A 505 15.62 -9.90 -0.02
N ARG A 506 16.25 -10.81 0.74
CA ARG A 506 15.65 -12.10 1.13
C ARG A 506 14.39 -11.92 1.98
N VAL A 507 14.40 -10.99 2.94
CA VAL A 507 13.22 -10.69 3.78
C VAL A 507 12.09 -10.05 2.97
N ASP A 508 12.42 -9.13 2.05
CA ASP A 508 11.43 -8.54 1.15
C ASP A 508 10.75 -9.61 0.26
N ALA A 509 11.55 -10.50 -0.36
CA ALA A 509 11.04 -11.63 -1.13
C ALA A 509 10.23 -12.61 -0.25
N LEU A 510 10.68 -12.87 0.99
CA LEU A 510 9.98 -13.73 1.94
C LEU A 510 8.56 -13.22 2.21
N TYR A 511 8.40 -11.92 2.47
CA TYR A 511 7.09 -11.32 2.71
C TYR A 511 6.19 -11.41 1.48
N LYS A 512 6.71 -11.05 0.30
CA LYS A 512 5.96 -11.14 -0.97
C LYS A 512 5.47 -12.55 -1.25
N LEU A 513 6.36 -13.54 -1.17
CA LEU A 513 6.04 -14.93 -1.47
C LEU A 513 5.11 -15.55 -0.40
N SER A 514 5.27 -15.18 0.87
CA SER A 514 4.37 -15.65 1.93
C SER A 514 2.96 -15.08 1.78
N ILE A 515 2.84 -13.80 1.41
CA ILE A 515 1.54 -13.18 1.11
C ILE A 515 0.92 -13.84 -0.12
N ALA A 516 1.69 -14.03 -1.21
CA ALA A 516 1.22 -14.71 -2.41
C ALA A 516 0.75 -16.14 -2.11
N ASN A 517 1.48 -16.88 -1.29
CA ASN A 517 1.11 -18.23 -0.86
C ASN A 517 -0.14 -18.24 0.04
N TYR A 518 -0.31 -17.22 0.90
CA TYR A 518 -1.50 -17.06 1.75
C TYR A 518 -2.79 -16.80 0.94
N VAL A 519 -2.68 -16.14 -0.22
CA VAL A 519 -3.80 -15.90 -1.14
C VAL A 519 -3.82 -16.84 -2.35
N ARG A 520 -3.03 -17.93 -2.31
CA ARG A 520 -2.85 -18.90 -3.43
C ARG A 520 -4.15 -19.38 -4.05
N ASP A 521 -5.12 -19.74 -3.21
CA ASP A 521 -6.40 -20.33 -3.61
C ASP A 521 -7.56 -19.34 -3.49
N LYS A 522 -7.24 -18.04 -3.43
CA LYS A 522 -8.22 -16.96 -3.24
C LYS A 522 -8.25 -16.03 -4.44
N ILE A 523 -9.42 -15.42 -4.66
CA ILE A 523 -9.55 -14.23 -5.48
C ILE A 523 -9.34 -13.00 -4.59
N PHE A 524 -8.63 -12.01 -5.11
CA PHE A 524 -8.33 -10.80 -4.36
C PHE A 524 -8.29 -9.55 -5.24
N TRP A 525 -8.38 -8.38 -4.60
CA TRP A 525 -8.44 -7.07 -5.21
C TRP A 525 -7.36 -6.15 -4.63
N PHE A 526 -6.88 -5.23 -5.46
CA PHE A 526 -5.93 -4.20 -5.05
C PHE A 526 -6.63 -2.85 -5.01
N PRO A 527 -7.12 -2.35 -3.86
CA PRO A 527 -7.56 -0.97 -3.79
C PRO A 527 -6.40 -0.03 -4.18
N HIS A 528 -6.70 1.04 -4.90
CA HIS A 528 -5.71 2.01 -5.35
C HIS A 528 -5.88 3.36 -4.65
N ASN A 529 -4.77 4.09 -4.52
CA ASN A 529 -4.70 5.50 -4.14
C ASN A 529 -3.74 6.23 -5.09
N MET A 530 -3.42 7.51 -4.82
CA MET A 530 -2.54 8.30 -5.68
C MET A 530 -1.43 9.05 -4.93
N ASP A 531 -0.35 9.43 -5.61
CA ASP A 531 0.63 10.41 -5.09
C ASP A 531 0.17 11.87 -5.31
N PHE A 532 0.96 12.82 -4.82
CA PHE A 532 0.66 14.26 -4.96
C PHE A 532 0.58 14.77 -6.40
N ARG A 533 1.03 13.98 -7.38
CA ARG A 533 1.01 14.31 -8.82
C ARG A 533 -0.14 13.62 -9.55
N GLY A 534 -0.93 12.78 -8.87
CA GLY A 534 -2.00 12.00 -9.48
C GLY A 534 -1.59 10.62 -10.02
N ARG A 535 -0.36 10.16 -9.79
CA ARG A 535 0.03 8.79 -10.17
C ARG A 535 -0.60 7.78 -9.24
N THR A 536 -1.16 6.71 -9.79
CA THR A 536 -1.92 5.71 -9.03
C THR A 536 -1.02 4.59 -8.52
N TYR A 537 -1.33 4.05 -7.34
CA TYR A 537 -0.59 2.98 -6.70
C TYR A 537 -1.53 2.05 -5.91
N PRO A 538 -1.35 0.72 -5.94
CA PRO A 538 -2.02 -0.20 -5.03
C PRO A 538 -1.73 0.15 -3.56
N CYS A 539 -2.75 0.15 -2.71
CA CYS A 539 -2.60 0.43 -1.27
C CYS A 539 -1.76 -0.65 -0.55
N PRO A 540 -1.96 -1.97 -0.78
CA PRO A 540 -1.10 -3.02 -0.20
C PRO A 540 0.36 -2.88 -0.69
N PRO A 541 1.34 -2.66 0.20
CA PRO A 541 2.67 -2.23 -0.20
C PRO A 541 3.60 -3.39 -0.61
N TYR A 542 3.41 -4.58 -0.03
CA TYR A 542 4.36 -5.68 -0.18
C TYR A 542 4.18 -6.43 -1.50
N PHE A 543 2.99 -6.97 -1.73
CA PHE A 543 2.66 -7.82 -2.87
C PHE A 543 1.62 -7.11 -3.76
N ASN A 544 1.98 -6.72 -4.99
CA ASN A 544 1.09 -6.09 -5.97
C ASN A 544 1.71 -6.07 -7.39
N HIS A 545 0.89 -5.79 -8.40
CA HIS A 545 1.29 -5.82 -9.82
C HIS A 545 2.28 -4.71 -10.24
N LEU A 546 2.55 -3.70 -9.40
CA LEU A 546 3.63 -2.72 -9.65
C LEU A 546 5.01 -3.24 -9.21
N GLY A 547 5.08 -4.43 -8.62
CA GLY A 547 6.32 -5.09 -8.21
C GLY A 547 7.27 -5.46 -9.37
N ASN A 548 8.33 -6.19 -9.03
CA ASN A 548 9.32 -6.70 -9.98
C ASN A 548 8.75 -7.86 -10.83
N ASP A 549 9.55 -8.34 -11.79
CA ASP A 549 9.21 -9.44 -12.72
C ASP A 549 8.59 -10.64 -12.00
N VAL A 550 9.23 -11.12 -10.93
CA VAL A 550 8.74 -12.20 -10.06
C VAL A 550 7.29 -11.96 -9.60
N THR A 551 7.00 -10.75 -9.12
CA THR A 551 5.68 -10.40 -8.59
C THR A 551 4.63 -10.32 -9.69
N ARG A 552 4.99 -9.80 -10.87
CA ARG A 552 4.10 -9.69 -12.02
C ARG A 552 3.76 -11.04 -12.62
N ALA A 553 4.74 -11.94 -12.74
CA ALA A 553 4.59 -13.26 -13.32
C ALA A 553 3.62 -14.17 -12.54
N ILE A 554 3.50 -13.96 -11.22
CA ILE A 554 2.60 -14.72 -10.36
C ILE A 554 1.19 -14.15 -10.27
N LEU A 555 0.90 -13.03 -10.94
CA LEU A 555 -0.41 -12.38 -10.94
C LEU A 555 -1.12 -12.56 -12.27
N LEU A 556 -2.35 -13.09 -12.21
CA LEU A 556 -3.25 -13.23 -13.36
C LEU A 556 -4.56 -12.51 -13.08
N PHE A 557 -5.29 -12.14 -14.13
CA PHE A 557 -6.68 -11.73 -13.95
C PHE A 557 -7.50 -12.91 -13.44
N ALA A 558 -8.31 -12.67 -12.41
CA ALA A 558 -9.22 -13.70 -11.91
C ALA A 558 -10.26 -14.08 -12.97
N GLU A 559 -10.77 -13.06 -13.66
CA GLU A 559 -11.72 -13.18 -14.76
C GLU A 559 -10.97 -13.41 -16.07
N GLY A 560 -11.35 -14.46 -16.78
CA GLY A 560 -10.74 -14.81 -18.05
C GLY A 560 -11.54 -14.26 -19.22
N ARG A 561 -10.89 -14.06 -20.36
CA ARG A 561 -11.56 -13.68 -21.60
C ARG A 561 -11.21 -14.66 -22.71
N PRO A 562 -12.17 -15.03 -23.59
CA PRO A 562 -11.84 -15.81 -24.78
C PRO A 562 -10.82 -15.04 -25.62
N LEU A 563 -9.79 -15.72 -26.13
CA LEU A 563 -8.75 -15.09 -26.95
C LEU A 563 -9.31 -14.46 -28.22
N GLY A 564 -10.36 -15.05 -28.79
CA GLY A 564 -10.89 -14.65 -30.08
C GLY A 564 -9.86 -14.84 -31.21
N PRO A 565 -10.09 -14.24 -32.39
CA PRO A 565 -9.32 -14.55 -33.58
C PRO A 565 -7.85 -14.10 -33.54
N LYS A 566 -7.51 -13.12 -32.68
CA LYS A 566 -6.15 -12.53 -32.60
C LYS A 566 -5.50 -12.65 -31.22
N GLY A 567 -6.18 -13.23 -30.23
CA GLY A 567 -5.65 -13.27 -28.87
C GLY A 567 -4.37 -14.08 -28.75
N LEU A 568 -4.27 -15.22 -29.45
CA LEU A 568 -3.05 -16.03 -29.45
C LEU A 568 -1.87 -15.28 -30.10
N ASP A 569 -2.12 -14.53 -31.17
CA ASP A 569 -1.09 -13.70 -31.82
C ASP A 569 -0.60 -12.61 -30.87
N TRP A 570 -1.51 -11.96 -30.13
CA TRP A 570 -1.14 -10.97 -29.12
C TRP A 570 -0.35 -11.57 -27.96
N LEU A 571 -0.67 -12.79 -27.52
CA LEU A 571 0.15 -13.50 -26.52
C LEU A 571 1.57 -13.77 -27.05
N LYS A 572 1.70 -14.23 -28.30
CA LYS A 572 3.01 -14.47 -28.94
C LYS A 572 3.84 -13.19 -29.09
N ILE A 573 3.22 -12.11 -29.56
CA ILE A 573 3.85 -10.78 -29.65
C ILE A 573 4.29 -10.32 -28.26
N HIS A 574 3.43 -10.50 -27.26
CA HIS A 574 3.72 -10.13 -25.88
C HIS A 574 4.89 -10.92 -25.32
N LEU A 575 4.94 -12.24 -25.55
CA LEU A 575 6.08 -13.08 -25.18
C LEU A 575 7.38 -12.53 -25.78
N VAL A 576 7.41 -12.21 -27.07
CA VAL A 576 8.61 -11.62 -27.70
C VAL A 576 8.98 -10.27 -27.10
N ASN A 577 8.00 -9.44 -26.73
CA ASN A 577 8.28 -8.17 -26.03
C ASN A 577 8.98 -8.41 -24.68
N LEU A 578 8.52 -9.41 -23.92
CA LEU A 578 9.10 -9.79 -22.62
C LEU A 578 10.54 -10.31 -22.77
N THR A 579 10.85 -10.97 -23.89
CA THR A 579 12.23 -11.47 -24.11
C THR A 579 13.27 -10.35 -24.23
N GLY A 580 12.83 -9.14 -24.55
CA GLY A 580 13.72 -8.03 -24.88
C GLY A 580 14.27 -8.06 -26.31
N LEU A 581 14.02 -9.13 -27.06
CA LEU A 581 14.44 -9.32 -28.45
C LEU A 581 13.50 -8.59 -29.42
N LYS A 582 13.94 -8.40 -30.67
CA LYS A 582 13.12 -7.84 -31.77
C LYS A 582 12.47 -6.48 -31.45
N LYS A 583 13.03 -5.68 -30.52
CA LYS A 583 12.50 -4.36 -30.10
C LYS A 583 12.38 -3.35 -31.26
N LYS A 584 13.24 -3.46 -32.27
CA LYS A 584 13.26 -2.60 -33.46
C LYS A 584 12.40 -3.12 -34.61
N ASN A 585 11.83 -4.32 -34.46
CA ASN A 585 11.02 -4.97 -35.48
C ASN A 585 9.54 -4.63 -35.31
N THR A 586 8.81 -4.78 -36.41
CA THR A 586 7.36 -4.66 -36.50
C THR A 586 6.64 -5.73 -35.67
N LEU A 587 5.36 -5.53 -35.39
CA LEU A 587 4.54 -6.53 -34.69
C LEU A 587 4.45 -7.85 -35.47
N GLN A 588 4.42 -7.78 -36.80
CA GLN A 588 4.35 -8.96 -37.67
C GLN A 588 5.63 -9.80 -37.59
N GLU A 589 6.80 -9.18 -37.67
CA GLU A 589 8.09 -9.87 -37.52
C GLU A 589 8.26 -10.47 -36.12
N ARG A 590 7.71 -9.83 -35.08
CA ARG A 590 7.69 -10.41 -33.72
C ARG A 590 6.83 -11.67 -33.66
N LEU A 591 5.66 -11.65 -34.30
CA LEU A 591 4.79 -12.81 -34.38
C LEU A 591 5.44 -13.97 -35.15
N GLU A 592 6.08 -13.67 -36.28
CA GLU A 592 6.83 -14.66 -37.08
C GLU A 592 7.95 -15.28 -36.26
N TYR A 593 8.76 -14.46 -35.57
CA TYR A 593 9.80 -14.95 -34.68
C TYR A 593 9.25 -15.85 -33.56
N ALA A 594 8.12 -15.49 -32.94
CA ALA A 594 7.47 -16.33 -31.94
C ALA A 594 7.06 -17.72 -32.49
N ASN A 595 6.64 -17.77 -33.75
CA ASN A 595 6.31 -19.04 -34.43
C ASN A 595 7.57 -19.87 -34.74
N GLU A 596 8.70 -19.22 -35.06
CA GLU A 596 9.99 -19.90 -35.29
C GLU A 596 10.51 -20.59 -34.01
N ILE A 597 10.37 -19.95 -32.85
CA ILE A 597 10.87 -20.47 -31.57
C ILE A 597 9.82 -21.25 -30.77
N MET A 598 8.73 -21.71 -31.42
CA MET A 598 7.61 -22.34 -30.72
C MET A 598 8.03 -23.58 -29.94
N GLU A 599 9.04 -24.33 -30.39
CA GLU A 599 9.57 -25.48 -29.65
C GLU A 599 10.23 -25.08 -28.32
N ASP A 600 10.93 -23.95 -28.26
CA ASP A 600 11.55 -23.42 -27.03
C ASP A 600 10.52 -22.88 -26.06
N ILE A 601 9.45 -22.28 -26.59
CA ILE A 601 8.30 -21.84 -25.79
C ILE A 601 7.62 -23.05 -25.13
N LEU A 602 7.36 -24.12 -25.89
CA LEU A 602 6.73 -25.34 -25.36
C LEU A 602 7.65 -26.08 -24.38
N ASP A 603 8.95 -26.19 -24.67
CA ASP A 603 9.92 -26.81 -23.76
C ASP A 603 10.04 -26.04 -22.44
N SER A 604 10.06 -24.70 -22.51
CA SER A 604 10.09 -23.84 -21.32
C SER A 604 8.83 -23.99 -20.47
N ALA A 605 7.67 -24.17 -21.10
CA ALA A 605 6.40 -24.39 -20.40
C ALA A 605 6.32 -25.77 -19.72
N ASP A 606 6.81 -26.82 -20.38
CA ASP A 606 6.69 -28.21 -19.90
C ASP A 606 7.80 -28.59 -18.91
N HIS A 607 9.03 -28.12 -19.16
CA HIS A 607 10.24 -28.51 -18.43
C HIS A 607 11.04 -27.27 -17.96
N PRO A 608 10.44 -26.37 -17.17
CA PRO A 608 11.03 -25.06 -16.84
C PRO A 608 12.40 -25.14 -16.16
N LEU A 609 12.65 -26.17 -15.35
CA LEU A 609 13.90 -26.35 -14.60
C LEU A 609 14.81 -27.46 -15.13
N THR A 610 14.34 -28.29 -16.06
CA THR A 610 15.03 -29.49 -16.54
C THR A 610 15.25 -29.54 -18.06
N GLY A 611 14.53 -28.73 -18.82
CA GLY A 611 14.67 -28.61 -20.27
C GLY A 611 15.83 -27.71 -20.69
N ARG A 612 15.65 -27.02 -21.83
CA ARG A 612 16.65 -26.10 -22.42
C ARG A 612 16.78 -24.77 -21.66
N LYS A 613 15.79 -24.44 -20.83
CA LYS A 613 15.78 -23.23 -19.96
C LYS A 613 15.90 -21.91 -20.72
N TRP A 614 15.45 -21.89 -21.98
CA TRP A 614 15.49 -20.70 -22.85
C TRP A 614 14.93 -19.44 -22.17
N TRP A 615 13.84 -19.58 -21.43
CA TRP A 615 13.19 -18.48 -20.72
C TRP A 615 14.09 -17.76 -19.68
N MET A 616 15.11 -18.44 -19.12
CA MET A 616 15.96 -17.88 -18.06
C MET A 616 16.90 -16.78 -18.57
N ASP A 617 17.22 -16.79 -19.87
CA ASP A 617 18.17 -15.86 -20.50
C ASP A 617 17.42 -14.76 -21.27
N THR A 618 16.43 -14.16 -20.63
CA THR A 618 15.57 -13.10 -21.22
C THR A 618 15.48 -11.87 -20.32
N ASP A 619 15.03 -10.72 -20.86
CA ASP A 619 14.90 -9.47 -20.10
C ASP A 619 13.94 -9.59 -18.89
N GLU A 620 12.80 -10.27 -19.07
CA GLU A 620 11.77 -10.47 -18.04
C GLU A 620 11.46 -11.99 -17.92
N PRO A 621 12.35 -12.76 -17.26
CA PRO A 621 12.34 -14.22 -17.34
C PRO A 621 11.07 -14.86 -16.76
N TRP A 622 10.58 -14.41 -15.61
CA TRP A 622 9.41 -15.01 -14.98
C TRP A 622 8.13 -14.73 -15.74
N GLN A 623 7.93 -13.49 -16.22
CA GLN A 623 6.81 -13.17 -17.09
C GLN A 623 6.89 -13.95 -18.41
N THR A 624 8.10 -14.14 -18.96
CA THR A 624 8.32 -14.96 -20.17
C THR A 624 7.90 -16.41 -19.93
N LEU A 625 8.32 -17.02 -18.82
CA LEU A 625 7.91 -18.38 -18.45
C LEU A 625 6.38 -18.47 -18.28
N ALA A 626 5.78 -17.53 -17.57
CA ALA A 626 4.34 -17.48 -17.36
C ALA A 626 3.58 -17.36 -18.69
N CYS A 627 4.09 -16.56 -19.64
CA CYS A 627 3.53 -16.41 -20.97
C CYS A 627 3.72 -17.67 -21.83
N CYS A 628 4.87 -18.35 -21.71
CA CYS A 628 5.11 -19.65 -22.36
C CYS A 628 4.05 -20.67 -21.94
N MET A 629 3.78 -20.76 -20.63
CA MET A 629 2.75 -21.65 -20.08
C MET A 629 1.35 -21.31 -20.62
N GLU A 630 1.01 -20.03 -20.76
CA GLU A 630 -0.28 -19.62 -21.31
C GLU A 630 -0.40 -19.95 -22.80
N ILE A 631 0.64 -19.69 -23.61
CA ILE A 631 0.67 -20.04 -25.04
C ILE A 631 0.62 -21.55 -25.24
N ALA A 632 1.31 -22.33 -24.40
CA ALA A 632 1.27 -23.79 -24.46
C ALA A 632 -0.16 -24.31 -24.21
N LYS A 633 -0.86 -23.78 -23.20
CA LYS A 633 -2.27 -24.14 -22.94
C LYS A 633 -3.19 -23.74 -24.10
N ALA A 634 -3.06 -22.51 -24.61
CA ALA A 634 -3.89 -22.00 -25.69
C ALA A 634 -3.67 -22.77 -27.00
N SER A 635 -2.41 -23.05 -27.37
CA SER A 635 -2.05 -23.77 -28.61
C SER A 635 -2.44 -25.25 -28.60
N ARG A 636 -2.54 -25.87 -27.42
CA ARG A 636 -3.00 -27.25 -27.24
C ARG A 636 -4.53 -27.37 -27.17
N CYS A 637 -5.25 -26.26 -27.10
CA CYS A 637 -6.71 -26.26 -27.13
C CYS A 637 -7.21 -26.59 -28.55
N PRO A 638 -8.27 -27.41 -28.71
CA PRO A 638 -8.84 -27.71 -30.04
C PRO A 638 -9.26 -26.47 -30.83
N ASP A 639 -9.78 -25.46 -30.14
CA ASP A 639 -10.06 -24.12 -30.69
C ASP A 639 -9.36 -23.06 -29.84
N PRO A 640 -8.16 -22.59 -30.26
CA PRO A 640 -7.44 -21.55 -29.53
C PRO A 640 -8.22 -20.24 -29.40
N ALA A 641 -9.16 -19.92 -30.29
CA ALA A 641 -9.95 -18.69 -30.20
C ALA A 641 -10.97 -18.74 -29.04
N ALA A 642 -11.45 -19.93 -28.70
CA ALA A 642 -12.36 -20.15 -27.57
C ALA A 642 -11.63 -20.32 -26.22
N TYR A 643 -10.29 -20.46 -26.22
CA TYR A 643 -9.52 -20.58 -24.99
C TYR A 643 -9.71 -19.35 -24.10
N ILE A 644 -10.10 -19.57 -22.84
CA ILE A 644 -10.29 -18.53 -21.84
C ILE A 644 -8.94 -18.20 -21.21
N SER A 645 -8.35 -17.08 -21.62
CA SER A 645 -7.07 -16.61 -21.12
C SER A 645 -7.25 -15.67 -19.93
N HIS A 646 -6.37 -15.83 -18.95
CA HIS A 646 -6.30 -14.98 -17.75
C HIS A 646 -5.04 -14.09 -17.74
N PHE A 647 -4.17 -14.25 -18.74
CA PHE A 647 -2.85 -13.65 -18.77
C PHE A 647 -2.93 -12.17 -19.18
N PRO A 648 -2.40 -11.23 -18.38
CA PRO A 648 -2.36 -9.82 -18.75
C PRO A 648 -1.41 -9.57 -19.93
N VAL A 649 -1.89 -8.88 -20.97
CA VAL A 649 -1.04 -8.44 -22.10
C VAL A 649 -0.73 -6.95 -21.96
N HIS A 650 0.55 -6.62 -21.85
CA HIS A 650 1.01 -5.24 -21.67
C HIS A 650 1.21 -4.50 -22.99
N GLN A 651 0.86 -3.22 -23.01
CA GLN A 651 1.24 -2.23 -24.01
C GLN A 651 1.81 -1.01 -23.28
N ASP A 652 3.03 -0.62 -23.62
CA ASP A 652 3.72 0.51 -22.96
C ASP A 652 4.25 1.50 -23.99
N GLY A 653 4.30 2.77 -23.60
CA GLY A 653 4.89 3.82 -24.41
C GLY A 653 6.41 3.80 -24.29
N SER A 654 7.12 4.02 -25.40
CA SER A 654 8.59 3.88 -25.42
C SER A 654 9.29 4.85 -24.46
N CYS A 655 8.74 6.06 -24.29
CA CYS A 655 9.16 7.05 -23.29
C CYS A 655 8.04 8.07 -23.05
N ASN A 656 7.08 7.77 -22.17
CA ASN A 656 5.86 8.57 -21.99
C ASN A 656 6.15 10.05 -21.65
N GLY A 657 7.17 10.32 -20.84
CA GLY A 657 7.56 11.70 -20.52
C GLY A 657 7.95 12.51 -21.75
N LEU A 658 8.77 11.94 -22.65
CA LEU A 658 9.14 12.59 -23.92
C LEU A 658 7.99 12.62 -24.92
N GLN A 659 7.09 11.63 -24.92
CA GLN A 659 5.85 11.68 -25.69
C GLN A 659 5.01 12.91 -25.29
N HIS A 660 4.80 13.14 -23.99
CA HIS A 660 4.09 14.32 -23.53
C HIS A 660 4.82 15.62 -23.88
N TYR A 661 6.15 15.69 -23.76
CA TYR A 661 6.91 16.88 -24.19
C TYR A 661 6.78 17.15 -25.70
N ALA A 662 6.92 16.12 -26.53
CA ALA A 662 6.78 16.27 -27.98
C ALA A 662 5.36 16.70 -28.37
N ALA A 663 4.33 16.16 -27.70
CA ALA A 663 2.94 16.56 -27.92
C ALA A 663 2.68 18.03 -27.48
N LEU A 664 3.19 18.43 -26.31
CA LEU A 664 3.07 19.80 -25.80
C LEU A 664 3.79 20.82 -26.69
N GLY A 665 5.02 20.50 -27.09
CA GLY A 665 5.84 21.36 -27.93
C GLY A 665 5.52 21.27 -29.43
N ARG A 666 4.67 20.32 -29.84
CA ARG A 666 4.43 19.96 -31.25
C ARG A 666 5.74 19.71 -32.03
N ASP A 667 6.74 19.13 -31.35
CA ASP A 667 8.05 18.84 -31.93
C ASP A 667 7.97 17.59 -32.81
N LEU A 668 8.09 17.79 -34.13
CA LEU A 668 8.02 16.72 -35.12
C LEU A 668 9.15 15.68 -34.93
N ILE A 669 10.37 16.13 -34.68
CA ILE A 669 11.54 15.23 -34.56
C ILE A 669 11.40 14.40 -33.29
N GLY A 670 11.05 15.07 -32.18
CA GLY A 670 10.70 14.41 -30.93
C GLY A 670 9.56 13.39 -31.12
N ALA A 671 8.46 13.79 -31.77
CA ALA A 671 7.28 12.96 -32.00
C ALA A 671 7.57 11.70 -32.82
N ILE A 672 8.42 11.79 -33.84
CA ILE A 672 8.90 10.62 -34.60
C ILE A 672 9.71 9.71 -33.66
N SER A 673 10.68 10.27 -32.94
CA SER A 673 11.61 9.51 -32.08
C SER A 673 10.91 8.71 -30.96
N VAL A 674 9.72 9.12 -30.55
CA VAL A 674 8.94 8.50 -29.46
C VAL A 674 7.61 7.88 -29.93
N ASN A 675 7.48 7.61 -31.23
CA ASN A 675 6.34 6.88 -31.81
C ASN A 675 4.97 7.58 -31.70
N LEU A 676 4.93 8.91 -31.63
CA LEU A 676 3.68 9.67 -31.78
C LEU A 676 3.26 9.82 -33.24
N MET A 677 4.24 9.90 -34.15
CA MET A 677 3.98 9.87 -35.59
C MET A 677 3.89 8.41 -36.08
N PRO A 678 2.90 8.06 -36.91
CA PRO A 678 2.83 6.74 -37.53
C PRO A 678 4.11 6.42 -38.31
N CYS A 679 4.72 5.30 -38.01
CA CYS A 679 5.95 4.81 -38.64
C CYS A 679 5.78 3.33 -39.02
N SER A 680 6.45 2.87 -40.08
CA SER A 680 6.42 1.45 -40.50
C SER A 680 7.14 0.53 -39.51
N VAL A 681 8.15 1.07 -38.81
CA VAL A 681 8.91 0.37 -37.77
C VAL A 681 8.95 1.21 -36.48
N PRO A 682 9.01 0.58 -35.29
CA PRO A 682 9.15 1.29 -34.04
C PRO A 682 10.45 2.11 -33.98
N GLN A 683 10.33 3.37 -33.58
CA GLN A 683 11.44 4.28 -33.33
C GLN A 683 11.95 4.10 -31.89
N ASP A 684 13.26 4.30 -31.71
CA ASP A 684 13.96 4.04 -30.45
C ASP A 684 14.83 5.24 -30.07
N VAL A 685 14.23 6.20 -29.35
CA VAL A 685 14.91 7.41 -28.87
C VAL A 685 16.23 7.12 -28.16
N TYR A 686 16.34 5.98 -27.46
CA TYR A 686 17.56 5.60 -26.75
C TYR A 686 18.72 5.27 -27.70
N SER A 687 18.44 4.56 -28.81
CA SER A 687 19.45 4.30 -29.85
C SER A 687 19.85 5.60 -30.55
N ALA A 688 18.89 6.48 -30.85
CA ALA A 688 19.18 7.77 -31.48
C ALA A 688 20.07 8.66 -30.60
N VAL A 689 19.79 8.74 -29.28
CA VAL A 689 20.65 9.46 -28.34
C VAL A 689 22.03 8.80 -28.24
N ALA A 690 22.11 7.48 -28.13
CA ALA A 690 23.41 6.79 -28.08
C ALA A 690 24.27 7.09 -29.31
N GLN A 691 23.68 7.05 -30.50
CA GLN A 691 24.35 7.41 -31.75
C GLN A 691 24.84 8.86 -31.74
N GLN A 692 24.00 9.80 -31.29
CA GLN A 692 24.38 11.21 -31.21
C GLN A 692 25.54 11.43 -30.23
N VAL A 693 25.57 10.72 -29.10
CA VAL A 693 26.67 10.79 -28.13
C VAL A 693 27.94 10.17 -28.71
N GLU A 694 27.86 9.07 -29.46
CA GLU A 694 29.02 8.47 -30.14
C GLU A 694 29.63 9.40 -31.19
N GLU A 695 28.81 10.12 -31.95
CA GLU A 695 29.29 11.13 -32.91
C GLU A 695 30.05 12.27 -32.20
N LEU A 696 29.55 12.73 -31.05
CA LEU A 696 30.22 13.76 -30.24
C LEU A 696 31.51 13.22 -29.63
N ARG A 697 31.49 12.01 -29.07
CA ARG A 697 32.68 11.33 -28.53
C ARG A 697 33.76 11.20 -29.60
N LYS A 698 33.40 10.84 -30.85
CA LYS A 698 34.37 10.73 -31.94
C LYS A 698 35.04 12.07 -32.25
N LYS A 699 34.28 13.16 -32.32
CA LYS A 699 34.83 14.52 -32.52
C LYS A 699 35.78 14.91 -31.38
N ASP A 700 35.42 14.63 -30.14
CA ASP A 700 36.26 14.93 -28.98
C ASP A 700 37.54 14.07 -28.96
N ALA A 701 37.45 12.81 -29.36
CA ALA A 701 38.60 11.91 -29.46
C ALA A 701 39.59 12.36 -30.55
N GLU A 702 39.09 12.84 -31.70
CA GLU A 702 39.87 13.45 -32.78
C GLU A 702 40.57 14.75 -32.32
N GLN A 703 39.96 15.49 -31.39
CA GLN A 703 40.56 16.66 -30.74
C GLN A 703 41.54 16.32 -29.60
N GLY A 704 41.79 15.03 -29.34
CA GLY A 704 42.74 14.58 -28.33
C GLY A 704 42.19 14.50 -26.90
N VAL A 705 40.87 14.53 -26.71
CA VAL A 705 40.25 14.34 -25.39
C VAL A 705 40.40 12.88 -24.96
N LYS A 706 41.25 12.62 -23.97
CA LYS A 706 41.60 11.27 -23.49
C LYS A 706 40.38 10.43 -23.09
N ILE A 707 39.44 11.00 -22.34
CA ILE A 707 38.22 10.30 -21.91
C ILE A 707 37.39 9.84 -23.12
N ALA A 708 37.30 10.67 -24.15
CA ALA A 708 36.56 10.32 -25.36
C ALA A 708 37.23 9.16 -26.11
N GLN A 709 38.55 9.06 -26.10
CA GLN A 709 39.29 7.94 -26.68
C GLN A 709 39.04 6.64 -25.89
N VAL A 710 39.05 6.71 -24.55
CA VAL A 710 38.77 5.57 -23.67
C VAL A 710 37.34 5.05 -23.84
N LEU A 711 36.37 5.93 -24.05
CA LEU A 711 34.95 5.57 -24.22
C LEU A 711 34.62 4.93 -25.58
N GLN A 712 35.59 4.76 -26.49
CA GLN A 712 35.35 4.15 -27.78
C GLN A 712 34.83 2.72 -27.63
N GLY A 713 33.65 2.45 -28.19
CA GLY A 713 32.99 1.14 -28.13
C GLY A 713 32.10 0.92 -26.89
N TYR A 714 32.13 1.81 -25.91
CA TYR A 714 31.35 1.67 -24.66
C TYR A 714 30.04 2.46 -24.66
N ILE A 715 29.78 3.28 -25.68
CA ILE A 715 28.53 4.04 -25.81
C ILE A 715 27.45 3.12 -26.39
N SER A 716 26.61 2.58 -25.50
CA SER A 716 25.52 1.69 -25.87
C SER A 716 24.15 2.28 -25.53
N ARG A 717 23.12 1.74 -26.20
CA ARG A 717 21.71 2.03 -25.87
C ARG A 717 21.42 1.82 -24.39
N GLU A 718 21.91 0.72 -23.82
CA GLU A 718 21.69 0.35 -22.41
C GLU A 718 22.36 1.34 -21.45
N GLY A 719 23.58 1.78 -21.77
CA GLY A 719 24.32 2.75 -20.97
C GLY A 719 23.61 4.11 -20.84
N VAL A 720 22.94 4.56 -21.91
CA VAL A 720 22.21 5.86 -21.91
C VAL A 720 20.74 5.75 -21.51
N LYS A 721 20.12 4.57 -21.65
CA LYS A 721 18.66 4.36 -21.48
C LYS A 721 18.13 4.95 -20.18
N GLN A 722 18.76 4.61 -19.04
CA GLN A 722 18.27 5.04 -17.73
C GLN A 722 18.32 6.57 -17.57
N THR A 723 19.41 7.21 -18.03
CA THR A 723 19.55 8.66 -17.95
C THR A 723 18.53 9.35 -18.84
N VAL A 724 18.39 8.94 -20.10
CA VAL A 724 17.39 9.51 -21.03
C VAL A 724 15.97 9.38 -20.48
N MET A 725 15.63 8.20 -19.94
CA MET A 725 14.32 7.93 -19.36
C MET A 725 14.03 8.76 -18.11
N THR A 726 15.05 9.12 -17.32
CA THR A 726 14.85 9.76 -16.01
C THR A 726 15.07 11.27 -15.99
N VAL A 727 15.75 11.84 -16.99
CA VAL A 727 15.94 13.30 -17.13
C VAL A 727 14.59 14.03 -17.18
N VAL A 728 13.60 13.49 -17.91
CA VAL A 728 12.23 14.04 -17.97
C VAL A 728 11.48 14.01 -16.65
N TYR A 729 11.97 13.24 -15.67
CA TYR A 729 11.42 13.16 -14.33
C TYR A 729 12.26 13.95 -13.30
N GLY A 730 13.15 14.84 -13.77
CA GLY A 730 13.91 15.77 -12.92
C GLY A 730 15.28 15.26 -12.47
N VAL A 731 15.81 14.19 -13.07
CA VAL A 731 17.19 13.77 -12.78
C VAL A 731 18.19 14.83 -13.23
N THR A 732 19.05 15.25 -12.30
CA THR A 732 20.11 16.23 -12.55
C THR A 732 21.36 15.55 -13.12
N ARG A 733 22.33 16.34 -13.60
CA ARG A 733 23.63 15.82 -14.07
C ARG A 733 24.34 14.93 -13.05
N TYR A 734 24.21 15.24 -11.75
CA TYR A 734 24.80 14.41 -10.69
C TYR A 734 24.14 13.02 -10.62
N GLY A 735 22.80 12.97 -10.66
CA GLY A 735 22.06 11.70 -10.68
C GLY A 735 22.33 10.90 -11.96
N GLY A 736 22.34 11.57 -13.11
CA GLY A 736 22.67 10.94 -14.40
C GLY A 736 24.10 10.38 -14.43
N ARG A 737 25.07 11.10 -13.85
CA ARG A 737 26.45 10.61 -13.70
C ARG A 737 26.51 9.32 -12.89
N LEU A 738 25.78 9.23 -11.76
CA LEU A 738 25.74 8.01 -10.94
C LEU A 738 25.08 6.83 -11.66
N GLN A 739 24.03 7.09 -12.46
CA GLN A 739 23.39 6.05 -13.27
C GLN A 739 24.34 5.51 -14.34
N MET A 740 25.05 6.39 -15.04
CA MET A 740 26.06 6.00 -16.03
C MET A 740 27.26 5.29 -15.38
N GLU A 741 27.75 5.79 -14.24
CA GLU A 741 28.83 5.15 -13.48
C GLU A 741 28.46 3.71 -13.09
N LYS A 742 27.21 3.48 -12.66
CA LYS A 742 26.73 2.12 -12.37
C LYS A 742 26.80 1.22 -13.61
N ARG A 743 26.35 1.71 -14.77
CA ARG A 743 26.33 0.93 -16.02
C ARG A 743 27.73 0.63 -16.55
N LEU A 744 28.66 1.56 -16.41
CA LEU A 744 30.05 1.33 -16.80
C LEU A 744 30.74 0.29 -15.92
N LYS A 745 30.46 0.26 -14.61
CA LYS A 745 30.96 -0.78 -13.68
C LYS A 745 30.39 -2.18 -13.93
N GLU A 746 29.29 -2.28 -14.68
CA GLU A 746 28.72 -3.57 -15.09
C GLU A 746 29.43 -4.14 -16.32
N MET A 747 30.32 -3.38 -16.98
CA MET A 747 31.06 -3.79 -18.17
C MET A 747 32.47 -4.28 -17.80
N ASP A 748 32.70 -5.60 -17.87
CA ASP A 748 33.97 -6.22 -17.46
C ASP A 748 35.21 -5.70 -18.22
N GLU A 749 35.02 -5.25 -19.46
CA GLU A 749 36.12 -4.75 -20.32
C GLU A 749 36.43 -3.25 -20.11
N PHE A 750 35.57 -2.52 -19.39
CA PHE A 750 35.74 -1.08 -19.19
C PHE A 750 36.89 -0.77 -18.22
N PRO A 751 37.81 0.16 -18.56
CA PRO A 751 38.90 0.52 -17.66
C PRO A 751 38.40 1.36 -16.48
N GLU A 752 38.37 0.76 -15.28
CA GLU A 752 37.95 1.40 -14.02
C GLU A 752 38.83 2.57 -13.55
#